data_AF-A0A364N6H5-F1
#
_entry.id   AF-A0A364N6H5-F1
#
_cell.length_a   1.000
_cell.length_b   1.000
_cell.length_c   1.000
_cell.angle_alpha   90.00
_cell.angle_beta   90.00
_cell.angle_gamma   90.00
#
_symmetry.space_group_name_H-M   'P 1'
#
loop_
_entity.id
_entity.type
_entity.pdbx_description
1 polymer ?
#
loop_
_entity_poly.entity_id
_entity_poly.type
_entity_poly.pdbx_seq_one_letter_code
_entity_poly.pdbx_strand_id
1 'polypeptide(L)'
;MEASGDRITEKVQSLSDLELAVLICLVADQHCIIESEEESTRDVQEELKLIASNVFGLASAVLECNENTTLDDFGNGILVQEEGDDYFDGKIERKKGEFSSISASPKMPDRRASRSPRPFSPLDSQRIANIVIARNLNRASSQVQIQALEVWQSISLMRGKRNFTRTAVHAAPKPFLFIALNASETRRLTMHLNDQFFISHKHRIDDGLPNLEEMQEKVHVSDDGASTSSVVRTPQFVPGKHKPLKTLFAHEDLTNLATLVSEVKISSEVRAYLHNIIVFMRLHRAVAGGISALATRHFTTLAHALAPLHSLDYISPSMVALAARKIYPHRIVITAPENERSMQWGSSLEAVKAVLEGVTVEDVIEEVLEGSFPAILPFSSTHNRGQVVFEGGYNGHRRKASLAPYPTGKMTSRPDNDRRTTACIVHSLLEKHDGKPVKDHSQSYEGLAQERRVDKDPQAARTEQAQHSRLLTKKELSDMAFGIRELSKKLSQIRLKLHVKNIFILGKAHDEALIKNSREITDWLLRKDPGYTVYVEQTLKDNNIFDAAGLLQEKEFGGRLEFWTNDMCAQRPQTFDIVLALGGDGTVLYASWLFQRIVPPTIAFSLGSLGFLTKFDFELYPQSLSTAFADGITVSLRLRFEATVMRSQERDGKGRDLVEELIGEECDDHHTHYSDGTHNILNEVVVDRGPNPTMSSIELFGDDEHFTTVQADGICVSTPTGSTAYNLAAGGSLCHPDNPVVLVTAICAHTLSFRPIILPDTIVLRCGVPYDARTSSWASFDGRERVELKPGDYVTISASRFPFPSVLPLNKRRTDWIDGISRTLQWNSRQKQKAFKEWES
;
A
#
# COMPACT_ATOMS: atom_id res chain seq x y z
N MET A 1 17.70 -31.39 11.32
CA MET A 1 17.06 -30.12 11.71
C MET A 1 15.70 -30.34 12.36
N GLU A 2 14.95 -31.40 12.02
CA GLU A 2 13.63 -31.70 12.62
C GLU A 2 13.68 -32.01 14.14
N ALA A 3 14.71 -32.70 14.65
CA ALA A 3 14.78 -33.07 16.08
C ALA A 3 14.98 -31.90 17.07
N SER A 4 15.32 -30.70 16.59
CA SER A 4 15.52 -29.51 17.44
C SER A 4 14.26 -28.66 17.55
N GLY A 5 13.40 -28.66 16.52
CA GLY A 5 12.14 -27.90 16.50
C GLY A 5 11.10 -28.49 17.44
N ASP A 6 10.97 -29.81 17.48
CA ASP A 6 10.01 -30.53 18.36
C ASP A 6 10.27 -30.31 19.85
N ARG A 7 11.52 -30.04 20.25
CA ARG A 7 11.86 -29.76 21.65
C ARG A 7 11.48 -28.35 22.11
N ILE A 8 11.42 -27.38 21.20
CA ILE A 8 11.06 -25.99 21.54
C ILE A 8 9.54 -25.88 21.66
N THR A 9 8.80 -26.63 20.84
CA THR A 9 7.34 -26.59 20.80
C THR A 9 6.73 -27.29 22.02
N GLU A 10 7.32 -28.39 22.49
CA GLU A 10 6.98 -29.01 23.78
C GLU A 10 7.21 -28.06 24.97
N LYS A 11 8.32 -27.29 24.96
CA LYS A 11 8.59 -26.28 25.99
C LYS A 11 7.59 -25.12 25.97
N VAL A 12 7.16 -24.68 24.78
CA VAL A 12 6.19 -23.59 24.62
C VAL A 12 4.80 -24.03 25.10
N GLN A 13 4.40 -25.28 24.86
CA GLN A 13 3.11 -25.81 25.30
C GLN A 13 3.01 -25.98 26.83
N SER A 14 4.13 -26.04 27.55
CA SER A 14 4.16 -26.09 29.02
C SER A 14 4.15 -24.73 29.71
N LEU A 15 4.17 -23.61 28.95
CA LEU A 15 4.19 -22.27 29.53
C LEU A 15 2.79 -21.80 29.94
N SER A 16 2.74 -21.03 31.03
CA SER A 16 1.58 -20.23 31.40
C SER A 16 1.36 -19.05 30.45
N ASP A 17 0.16 -18.48 30.46
CA ASP A 17 -0.18 -17.33 29.62
C ASP A 17 0.70 -16.09 29.88
N LEU A 18 1.14 -15.92 31.13
CA LEU A 18 2.02 -14.83 31.54
C LEU A 18 3.45 -15.04 31.01
N GLU A 19 3.97 -16.28 31.11
CA GLU A 19 5.28 -16.65 30.55
C GLU A 19 5.29 -16.55 29.02
N LEU A 20 4.18 -16.95 28.37
CA LEU A 20 4.02 -16.85 26.92
C LEU A 20 4.03 -15.38 26.45
N ALA A 21 3.38 -14.48 27.19
CA ALA A 21 3.40 -13.05 26.90
C ALA A 21 4.82 -12.47 26.99
N VAL A 22 5.58 -12.85 28.02
CA VAL A 22 6.99 -12.45 28.18
C VAL A 22 7.86 -13.03 27.06
N LEU A 23 7.67 -14.30 26.68
CA LEU A 23 8.40 -14.95 25.59
C LEU A 23 8.18 -14.23 24.25
N ILE A 24 6.92 -13.93 23.90
CA ILE A 24 6.56 -13.23 22.66
C ILE A 24 7.26 -11.86 22.58
N CYS A 25 7.30 -11.13 23.70
CA CYS A 25 7.97 -9.84 23.80
C CYS A 25 9.48 -9.95 23.64
N LEU A 26 10.12 -10.94 24.27
CA LEU A 26 11.57 -11.19 24.14
C LEU A 26 11.97 -11.60 22.72
N VAL A 27 11.15 -12.41 22.05
CA VAL A 27 11.40 -12.84 20.65
C VAL A 27 11.19 -11.70 19.66
N ALA A 28 10.21 -10.83 19.88
CA ALA A 28 9.93 -9.68 19.02
C ALA A 28 10.81 -8.45 19.31
N ASP A 29 11.60 -8.48 20.39
CA ASP A 29 12.36 -7.33 20.94
C ASP A 29 11.44 -6.12 21.20
N GLN A 30 10.27 -6.38 21.80
CA GLN A 30 9.25 -5.37 22.10
C GLN A 30 8.68 -5.49 23.52
N HIS A 31 7.96 -4.47 23.98
CA HIS A 31 7.52 -4.29 25.37
C HIS A 31 6.03 -4.60 25.59
N CYS A 32 5.62 -4.96 26.80
CA CYS A 32 4.22 -5.28 27.10
C CYS A 32 3.63 -4.44 28.23
N ILE A 33 2.29 -4.34 28.19
CA ILE A 33 1.46 -3.90 29.30
C ILE A 33 0.80 -5.14 29.90
N ILE A 34 0.84 -5.24 31.22
CA ILE A 34 0.14 -6.29 31.97
C ILE A 34 -0.85 -5.60 32.91
N GLU A 35 -2.11 -5.97 32.79
CA GLU A 35 -3.19 -5.48 33.64
C GLU A 35 -3.65 -6.59 34.58
N SER A 36 -3.76 -6.30 35.87
CA SER A 36 -4.26 -7.24 36.88
C SER A 36 -5.18 -6.54 37.87
N GLU A 37 -5.91 -7.26 38.71
CA GLU A 37 -6.73 -6.66 39.76
C GLU A 37 -5.84 -6.01 40.83
N GLU A 38 -6.30 -4.93 41.47
CA GLU A 38 -5.45 -4.15 42.40
C GLU A 38 -4.88 -5.01 43.53
N GLU A 39 -5.67 -6.00 43.99
CA GLU A 39 -5.31 -6.96 45.03
C GLU A 39 -4.20 -7.93 44.59
N SER A 40 -4.21 -8.41 43.34
CA SER A 40 -3.26 -9.38 42.80
C SER A 40 -2.01 -8.76 42.16
N THR A 41 -1.96 -7.43 41.99
CA THR A 41 -0.81 -6.76 41.34
C THR A 41 0.54 -7.03 42.02
N ARG A 42 0.58 -7.30 43.33
CA ARG A 42 1.82 -7.65 44.04
C ARG A 42 2.26 -9.09 43.74
N ASP A 43 1.31 -10.01 43.68
CA ASP A 43 1.59 -11.42 43.44
C ASP A 43 2.06 -11.63 41.99
N VAL A 44 1.44 -10.93 41.03
CA VAL A 44 1.89 -10.91 39.62
C VAL A 44 3.29 -10.30 39.46
N GLN A 45 3.64 -9.28 40.27
CA GLN A 45 4.99 -8.71 40.23
C GLN A 45 6.05 -9.73 40.67
N GLU A 46 5.81 -10.45 41.77
CA GLU A 46 6.73 -11.48 42.25
C GLU A 46 6.78 -12.67 41.28
N GLU A 47 5.66 -13.04 40.66
CA GLU A 47 5.63 -14.05 39.59
C GLU A 47 6.50 -13.62 38.39
N LEU A 48 6.36 -12.39 37.90
CA LEU A 48 7.18 -11.89 36.78
C LEU A 48 8.69 -11.86 37.10
N LYS A 49 9.04 -11.63 38.37
CA LYS A 49 10.42 -11.71 38.86
C LYS A 49 10.94 -13.15 38.86
N LEU A 50 10.11 -14.11 39.28
CA LEU A 50 10.43 -15.53 39.23
C LEU A 50 10.52 -16.04 37.78
N ILE A 51 9.64 -15.59 36.89
CA ILE A 51 9.71 -15.89 35.45
C ILE A 51 11.03 -15.39 34.87
N ALA A 52 11.42 -14.16 35.19
CA ALA A 52 12.69 -13.58 34.75
C ALA A 52 13.89 -14.45 35.15
N SER A 53 13.96 -14.88 36.42
CA SER A 53 15.10 -15.65 36.93
C SER A 53 15.05 -17.14 36.56
N ASN A 54 13.91 -17.80 36.71
CA ASN A 54 13.79 -19.26 36.63
C ASN A 54 13.58 -19.75 35.20
N VAL A 55 12.78 -19.03 34.40
CA VAL A 55 12.45 -19.43 33.03
C VAL A 55 13.50 -18.93 32.04
N PHE A 56 13.91 -17.66 32.15
CA PHE A 56 14.79 -16.99 31.18
C PHE A 56 16.22 -16.69 31.67
N GLY A 57 16.50 -16.77 32.98
CA GLY A 57 17.82 -16.47 33.54
C GLY A 57 18.26 -15.00 33.42
N LEU A 58 17.32 -14.07 33.43
CA LEU A 58 17.53 -12.63 33.23
C LEU A 58 17.39 -11.87 34.55
N ALA A 59 18.18 -10.80 34.71
CA ALA A 59 18.08 -9.93 35.88
C ALA A 59 16.87 -8.99 35.77
N SER A 60 16.06 -8.90 36.82
CA SER A 60 14.88 -8.03 36.88
C SER A 60 15.02 -6.91 37.91
N ALA A 61 14.56 -5.70 37.58
CA ALA A 61 14.38 -4.59 38.52
C ALA A 61 12.90 -4.23 38.63
N VAL A 62 12.46 -3.82 39.82
CA VAL A 62 11.08 -3.40 40.11
C VAL A 62 11.07 -1.92 40.46
N LEU A 63 10.19 -1.17 39.82
CA LEU A 63 9.97 0.24 40.04
C LEU A 63 8.53 0.48 40.50
N GLU A 64 8.35 1.08 41.67
CA GLU A 64 7.04 1.54 42.13
C GLU A 64 6.81 3.00 41.74
N CYS A 65 5.77 3.24 40.92
CA CYS A 65 5.43 4.56 40.44
C CYS A 65 4.24 5.15 41.22
N ASN A 66 4.38 6.39 41.68
CA ASN A 66 3.35 7.18 42.35
C ASN A 66 3.42 8.65 41.89
N GLU A 67 2.46 9.49 42.31
CA GLU A 67 2.39 10.90 41.89
C GLU A 67 3.62 11.73 42.34
N ASN A 68 4.35 11.26 43.36
CA ASN A 68 5.53 11.92 43.92
C ASN A 68 6.87 11.36 43.40
N THR A 69 6.85 10.35 42.52
CA THR A 69 8.07 9.75 41.96
C THR A 69 8.86 10.80 41.20
N THR A 70 10.12 11.02 41.59
CA THR A 70 11.00 11.96 40.89
C THR A 70 11.75 11.29 39.73
N LEU A 71 12.29 12.11 38.83
CA LEU A 71 13.10 11.65 37.70
C LEU A 71 14.38 10.91 38.15
N ASP A 72 14.92 11.28 39.31
CA ASP A 72 16.11 10.65 39.89
C ASP A 72 15.78 9.29 40.53
N ASP A 73 14.59 9.15 41.14
CA ASP A 73 14.07 7.87 41.65
C ASP A 73 13.83 6.87 40.50
N PHE A 74 13.27 7.35 39.39
CA PHE A 74 13.09 6.56 38.17
C PHE A 74 14.43 6.07 37.59
N GLY A 75 15.44 6.94 37.54
CA GLY A 75 16.77 6.59 37.03
C GLY A 75 17.52 5.57 37.88
N ASN A 76 17.44 5.71 39.21
CA ASN A 76 18.10 4.78 40.14
C ASN A 76 17.37 3.43 40.25
N GLY A 77 16.04 3.41 40.12
CA GLY A 77 15.22 2.19 40.22
C GLY A 77 15.39 1.19 39.07
N ILE A 78 16.10 1.56 38.00
CA ILE A 78 16.37 0.70 36.83
C ILE A 78 17.72 -0.03 36.97
N LEU A 79 18.55 0.34 37.94
CA LEU A 79 19.92 -0.14 38.11
C LEU A 79 20.00 -1.32 39.11
N VAL A 80 20.87 -2.29 38.81
CA VAL A 80 21.18 -3.48 39.61
C VAL A 80 22.69 -3.52 39.88
N GLN A 81 23.10 -4.00 41.07
CA GLN A 81 24.51 -4.15 41.45
C GLN A 81 25.13 -5.46 40.90
N GLU A 82 26.41 -5.44 40.51
CA GLU A 82 27.17 -6.66 40.24
C GLU A 82 27.38 -7.48 41.53
N GLU A 83 26.81 -8.69 41.61
CA GLU A 83 27.42 -9.76 42.39
C GLU A 83 28.61 -10.27 41.57
N GLY A 84 29.83 -9.99 42.04
CA GLY A 84 31.06 -10.35 41.35
C GLY A 84 31.21 -11.86 41.20
N ASP A 85 31.59 -12.30 39.99
CA ASP A 85 32.13 -13.63 39.74
C ASP A 85 33.36 -13.85 40.65
N ASP A 86 33.19 -14.66 41.69
CA ASP A 86 34.27 -15.29 42.46
C ASP A 86 35.03 -16.27 41.54
N TYR A 87 35.92 -15.73 40.70
CA TYR A 87 36.80 -16.57 39.89
C TYR A 87 38.16 -15.91 39.60
N PHE A 88 38.86 -15.39 40.61
CA PHE A 88 40.33 -15.32 40.64
C PHE A 88 40.82 -14.85 42.03
N ASP A 89 40.81 -15.74 43.04
CA ASP A 89 41.75 -15.64 44.17
C ASP A 89 42.75 -16.79 44.08
N GLY A 90 43.91 -16.46 43.50
CA GLY A 90 45.12 -17.26 43.56
C GLY A 90 46.19 -16.46 44.30
N LYS A 91 46.16 -16.53 45.64
CA LYS A 91 47.28 -16.32 46.59
C LYS A 91 48.44 -15.44 46.08
N ILE A 92 48.51 -14.19 46.54
CA ILE A 92 49.81 -13.56 46.89
C ILE A 92 49.63 -12.70 48.14
N GLU A 93 50.36 -13.09 49.19
CA GLU A 93 50.51 -12.40 50.47
C GLU A 93 50.85 -10.91 50.32
N ARG A 94 50.32 -10.03 51.20
CA ARG A 94 51.08 -8.89 51.71
C ARG A 94 50.53 -8.32 53.02
N LYS A 95 51.48 -8.09 53.92
CA LYS A 95 51.38 -7.58 55.29
C LYS A 95 50.88 -6.14 55.38
N LYS A 96 50.27 -5.87 56.54
CA LYS A 96 49.85 -4.60 57.16
C LYS A 96 50.83 -3.41 57.09
N GLY A 97 50.22 -2.22 57.13
CA GLY A 97 50.68 -0.98 57.79
C GLY A 97 50.68 0.23 56.84
N GLU A 98 50.44 1.49 57.22
CA GLU A 98 49.86 2.19 58.38
C GLU A 98 49.95 3.73 58.02
N PHE A 99 49.14 4.60 58.67
CA PHE A 99 49.31 6.07 58.85
C PHE A 99 48.98 7.15 57.77
N SER A 100 47.85 7.84 58.01
CA SER A 100 47.55 9.30 58.24
C SER A 100 48.22 10.52 57.55
N SER A 101 47.33 11.53 57.31
CA SER A 101 47.35 12.98 57.69
C SER A 101 47.86 14.14 56.78
N ILE A 102 46.90 15.02 56.40
CA ILE A 102 46.72 16.48 56.64
C ILE A 102 47.70 17.57 56.07
N SER A 103 47.07 18.55 55.36
CA SER A 103 47.24 20.04 55.35
C SER A 103 47.86 20.84 54.17
N ALA A 104 47.08 21.89 53.80
CA ALA A 104 47.42 23.29 53.46
C ALA A 104 47.74 23.77 52.01
N SER A 105 46.91 24.71 51.55
CA SER A 105 46.98 25.66 50.39
C SER A 105 48.07 26.76 50.59
N PRO A 106 48.41 27.72 49.67
CA PRO A 106 47.59 28.33 48.59
C PRO A 106 48.27 28.86 47.26
N LYS A 107 47.39 29.16 46.28
CA LYS A 107 47.39 30.20 45.19
C LYS A 107 48.44 30.24 44.02
N MET A 108 47.84 30.31 42.81
CA MET A 108 48.24 30.48 41.38
C MET A 108 49.11 31.73 41.04
N PRO A 109 49.66 31.94 39.79
CA PRO A 109 49.24 31.38 38.49
C PRO A 109 50.33 31.05 37.41
N ASP A 110 49.85 30.36 36.37
CA ASP A 110 50.13 30.55 34.92
C ASP A 110 51.04 29.55 34.14
N ARG A 111 50.45 29.14 33.00
CA ARG A 111 51.01 28.56 31.76
C ARG A 111 51.48 27.09 31.65
N ARG A 112 50.78 26.43 30.70
CA ARG A 112 51.24 25.50 29.65
C ARG A 112 51.67 24.07 30.04
N ALA A 113 50.67 23.20 29.87
CA ALA A 113 50.68 21.91 29.16
C ALA A 113 51.62 20.77 29.59
N SER A 114 50.97 19.60 29.71
CA SER A 114 51.46 18.22 29.67
C SER A 114 52.02 17.64 30.98
N ARG A 115 51.12 17.02 31.76
CA ARG A 115 51.33 15.72 32.44
C ARG A 115 50.00 15.18 33.00
N SER A 116 49.74 13.92 32.61
CA SER A 116 48.69 12.96 32.99
C SER A 116 47.75 13.27 34.17
N PRO A 117 46.41 13.07 34.02
CA PRO A 117 45.54 12.85 35.17
C PRO A 117 45.69 11.41 35.70
N ARG A 118 45.70 11.35 37.02
CA ARG A 118 45.78 10.19 37.92
C ARG A 118 44.61 9.21 37.72
N PRO A 119 44.75 7.93 38.15
CA PRO A 119 43.68 6.95 38.03
C PRO A 119 42.48 7.38 38.91
N PHE A 120 41.29 7.38 38.32
CA PHE A 120 40.04 7.59 39.04
C PHE A 120 39.74 6.38 39.94
N SER A 121 39.26 6.68 41.14
CA SER A 121 38.65 5.78 42.12
C SER A 121 37.48 4.99 41.49
N PRO A 122 37.18 3.75 41.94
CA PRO A 122 36.10 2.95 41.37
C PRO A 122 34.76 3.49 41.86
N LEU A 123 34.04 4.21 41.00
CA LEU A 123 32.64 4.60 41.23
C LEU A 123 31.79 4.04 40.09
N ASP A 124 30.72 3.35 40.52
CA ASP A 124 29.59 2.74 39.81
C ASP A 124 29.77 1.41 39.08
N SER A 125 29.70 0.31 39.85
CA SER A 125 29.44 -1.08 39.40
C SER A 125 27.94 -1.37 39.22
N GLN A 126 27.18 -0.40 38.69
CA GLN A 126 25.72 -0.50 38.50
C GLN A 126 25.37 -0.64 37.02
N ARG A 127 24.55 -1.65 36.68
CA ARG A 127 24.09 -1.96 35.32
C ARG A 127 22.56 -1.93 35.25
N ILE A 128 22.02 -1.56 34.09
CA ILE A 128 20.56 -1.63 33.82
C ILE A 128 20.10 -3.10 33.82
N ALA A 129 18.97 -3.40 34.48
CA ALA A 129 18.36 -4.73 34.46
C ALA A 129 17.93 -5.17 33.05
N ASN A 130 17.92 -6.49 32.79
CA ASN A 130 17.40 -7.04 31.54
C ASN A 130 15.87 -6.89 31.46
N ILE A 131 15.17 -7.10 32.58
CA ILE A 131 13.72 -6.91 32.68
C ILE A 131 13.43 -5.79 33.68
N VAL A 132 12.63 -4.80 33.30
CA VAL A 132 12.22 -3.71 34.19
C VAL A 132 10.71 -3.75 34.34
N ILE A 133 10.24 -3.99 35.55
CA ILE A 133 8.82 -4.06 35.90
C ILE A 133 8.43 -2.75 36.57
N ALA A 134 7.69 -1.90 35.85
CA ALA A 134 7.19 -0.63 36.36
C ALA A 134 5.74 -0.79 36.82
N ARG A 135 5.51 -0.76 38.14
CA ARG A 135 4.19 -0.91 38.74
C ARG A 135 3.50 0.45 38.88
N ASN A 136 2.22 0.52 38.48
CA ASN A 136 1.37 1.72 38.53
C ASN A 136 1.98 2.92 37.78
N LEU A 137 2.64 2.67 36.64
CA LEU A 137 3.24 3.72 35.82
C LEU A 137 2.21 4.79 35.39
N ASN A 138 0.96 4.38 35.27
CA ASN A 138 -0.17 5.26 34.99
C ASN A 138 -0.54 6.25 36.11
N ARG A 139 -0.09 6.02 37.35
CA ARG A 139 -0.23 6.95 38.48
C ARG A 139 0.94 7.94 38.58
N ALA A 140 2.02 7.77 37.82
CA ALA A 140 3.13 8.71 37.78
C ALA A 140 2.77 10.00 37.03
N SER A 141 3.46 11.09 37.38
CA SER A 141 3.33 12.38 36.70
C SER A 141 3.66 12.28 35.20
N SER A 142 3.05 13.15 34.37
CA SER A 142 3.30 13.16 32.92
C SER A 142 4.77 13.37 32.56
N GLN A 143 5.55 14.05 33.41
CA GLN A 143 6.99 14.26 33.21
C GLN A 143 7.78 12.95 33.33
N VAL A 144 7.45 12.10 34.31
CA VAL A 144 8.06 10.77 34.48
C VAL A 144 7.67 9.85 33.33
N GLN A 145 6.42 9.90 32.86
CA GLN A 145 5.98 9.11 31.70
C GLN A 145 6.68 9.52 30.40
N ILE A 146 6.92 10.82 30.18
CA ILE A 146 7.69 11.31 29.02
C ILE A 146 9.17 10.92 29.14
N GLN A 147 9.76 11.02 30.32
CA GLN A 147 11.14 10.59 30.52
C GLN A 147 11.30 9.06 30.34
N ALA A 148 10.33 8.28 30.80
CA ALA A 148 10.29 6.84 30.55
C ALA A 148 10.28 6.54 29.04
N LEU A 149 9.50 7.30 28.27
CA LEU A 149 9.48 7.23 26.81
C LEU A 149 10.84 7.61 26.18
N GLU A 150 11.48 8.68 26.62
CA GLU A 150 12.78 9.13 26.11
C GLU A 150 13.91 8.12 26.41
N VAL A 151 13.99 7.64 27.65
CA VAL A 151 14.95 6.63 28.08
C VAL A 151 14.74 5.35 27.28
N TRP A 152 13.50 4.93 27.10
CA TRP A 152 13.14 3.74 26.35
C TRP A 152 13.44 3.84 24.85
N GLN A 153 13.06 4.95 24.20
CA GLN A 153 13.37 5.18 22.79
C GLN A 153 14.87 5.23 22.55
N SER A 154 15.63 5.85 23.46
CA SER A 154 17.09 5.92 23.40
C SER A 154 17.74 4.53 23.54
N ILE A 155 17.24 3.70 24.44
CA ILE A 155 17.69 2.30 24.62
C ILE A 155 17.37 1.44 23.38
N SER A 156 16.18 1.60 22.80
CA SER A 156 15.70 0.75 21.69
C SER A 156 16.28 1.14 20.32
N LEU A 157 16.59 2.43 20.06
CA LEU A 157 16.89 2.91 18.71
C LEU A 157 18.36 2.91 18.27
N MET A 158 19.35 2.85 19.18
CA MET A 158 20.81 2.85 18.87
C MET A 158 21.22 3.59 17.56
N ARG A 159 20.63 4.76 17.31
CA ARG A 159 21.09 5.79 16.38
C ARG A 159 21.44 7.02 17.19
N GLY A 160 22.63 6.98 17.79
CA GLY A 160 23.36 8.18 18.20
C GLY A 160 22.96 8.81 19.53
N LYS A 161 23.83 8.55 20.52
CA LYS A 161 24.16 9.39 21.69
C LYS A 161 23.25 9.28 22.94
N ARG A 162 23.73 8.41 23.85
CA ARG A 162 23.83 8.58 25.32
C ARG A 162 22.52 8.79 26.10
N ASN A 163 22.19 7.83 26.95
CA ASN A 163 21.34 8.09 28.11
C ASN A 163 22.09 9.00 29.09
N PHE A 164 21.46 10.12 29.43
CA PHE A 164 21.82 10.92 30.60
C PHE A 164 20.83 10.59 31.70
N THR A 165 21.21 9.79 32.70
CA THR A 165 20.86 10.26 34.05
C THR A 165 21.71 11.51 34.28
N ARG A 166 21.30 12.45 35.14
CA ARG A 166 22.11 13.66 35.40
C ARG A 166 23.55 13.35 35.86
N THR A 167 23.85 12.09 36.17
CA THR A 167 25.07 11.60 36.79
C THR A 167 25.84 10.51 36.02
N ALA A 168 25.24 9.69 35.14
CA ALA A 168 25.97 8.59 34.46
C ALA A 168 25.38 8.11 33.11
N VAL A 169 26.19 7.40 32.32
CA VAL A 169 25.82 6.79 31.03
C VAL A 169 25.96 5.26 31.14
N HIS A 170 24.84 4.54 31.21
CA HIS A 170 24.83 3.08 31.26
C HIS A 170 24.41 2.48 29.91
N ALA A 171 25.10 1.42 29.47
CA ALA A 171 24.70 0.64 28.29
C ALA A 171 23.58 -0.34 28.67
N ALA A 172 22.50 -0.38 27.90
CA ALA A 172 21.43 -1.34 28.12
C ALA A 172 21.85 -2.75 27.67
N PRO A 173 21.55 -3.80 28.46
CA PRO A 173 21.86 -5.17 28.08
C PRO A 173 20.96 -5.64 26.91
N LYS A 174 21.37 -6.69 26.19
CA LYS A 174 20.53 -7.39 25.22
C LYS A 174 20.36 -8.84 25.67
N PRO A 175 19.13 -9.38 25.77
CA PRO A 175 17.83 -8.76 25.50
C PRO A 175 17.38 -7.80 26.63
N PHE A 176 16.53 -6.82 26.30
CA PHE A 176 15.95 -5.85 27.24
C PHE A 176 14.42 -5.80 27.12
N LEU A 177 13.70 -5.92 28.23
CA LEU A 177 12.25 -5.92 28.29
C LEU A 177 11.72 -5.01 29.41
N PHE A 178 11.10 -3.90 29.03
CA PHE A 178 10.25 -3.10 29.89
C PHE A 178 8.81 -3.64 29.94
N ILE A 179 8.26 -3.78 31.15
CA ILE A 179 6.89 -4.25 31.45
C ILE A 179 6.18 -3.17 32.29
N ALA A 180 5.04 -2.68 31.82
CA ALA A 180 4.17 -1.81 32.60
C ALA A 180 3.08 -2.64 33.28
N LEU A 181 3.14 -2.77 34.60
CA LEU A 181 2.16 -3.50 35.41
C LEU A 181 1.17 -2.51 36.05
N ASN A 182 -0.08 -2.50 35.58
CA ASN A 182 -1.11 -1.57 36.04
C ASN A 182 -2.30 -2.33 36.65
N ALA A 183 -2.98 -1.71 37.62
CA ALA A 183 -4.25 -2.22 38.11
C ALA A 183 -5.38 -1.99 37.09
N SER A 184 -6.28 -2.95 36.93
CA SER A 184 -7.46 -2.85 36.06
C SER A 184 -8.33 -1.66 36.47
N GLU A 185 -9.02 -1.03 35.50
CA GLU A 185 -9.92 0.13 35.72
C GLU A 185 -9.25 1.44 36.18
N THR A 186 -7.92 1.50 36.17
CA THR A 186 -7.19 2.72 36.50
C THR A 186 -6.97 3.62 35.26
N ARG A 187 -6.49 4.86 35.47
CA ARG A 187 -6.26 5.83 34.38
C ARG A 187 -5.36 5.20 33.29
N ARG A 188 -5.67 5.45 32.02
CA ARG A 188 -4.81 5.00 30.91
C ARG A 188 -3.50 5.79 30.88
N LEU A 189 -2.44 5.15 30.38
CA LEU A 189 -1.17 5.81 30.09
C LEU A 189 -1.36 6.93 29.04
N THR A 190 -0.44 7.89 29.01
CA THR A 190 -0.43 8.91 27.95
C THR A 190 -0.42 8.26 26.56
N MET A 191 -1.15 8.85 25.61
CA MET A 191 -1.34 8.30 24.25
C MET A 191 -0.02 7.94 23.57
N HIS A 192 1.01 8.79 23.71
CA HIS A 192 2.32 8.57 23.10
C HIS A 192 3.10 7.40 23.70
N LEU A 193 3.00 7.19 25.01
CA LEU A 193 3.67 6.08 25.70
C LEU A 193 2.92 4.77 25.45
N ASN A 194 1.60 4.82 25.48
CA ASN A 194 0.73 3.67 25.27
C ASN A 194 0.88 3.05 23.87
N ASP A 195 1.06 3.86 22.83
CA ASP A 195 1.19 3.40 21.44
C ASP A 195 2.51 2.65 21.16
N GLN A 196 3.51 2.82 22.01
CA GLN A 196 4.82 2.17 21.86
C GLN A 196 4.84 0.75 22.43
N PHE A 197 3.88 0.39 23.29
CA PHE A 197 3.79 -0.96 23.85
C PHE A 197 3.21 -1.93 22.84
N PHE A 198 3.86 -3.09 22.70
CA PHE A 198 3.55 -4.12 21.72
C PHE A 198 2.18 -4.74 21.95
N ILE A 199 2.02 -5.42 23.09
CA ILE A 199 0.83 -6.17 23.48
C ILE A 199 0.30 -5.71 24.84
N SER A 200 -0.99 -5.92 25.05
CA SER A 200 -1.63 -5.85 26.37
C SER A 200 -2.13 -7.24 26.77
N HIS A 201 -1.80 -7.65 28.00
CA HIS A 201 -2.26 -8.90 28.59
C HIS A 201 -3.00 -8.60 29.89
N LYS A 202 -4.23 -9.09 30.02
CA LYS A 202 -5.03 -8.97 31.24
C LYS A 202 -5.00 -10.30 31.98
N HIS A 203 -4.44 -10.29 33.18
CA HIS A 203 -4.31 -11.45 34.06
C HIS A 203 -5.43 -11.44 35.11
N ARG A 204 -6.22 -12.52 35.14
CA ARG A 204 -7.32 -12.72 36.09
C ARG A 204 -6.85 -13.60 37.24
N ILE A 205 -7.50 -13.47 38.39
CA ILE A 205 -7.18 -14.28 39.58
C ILE A 205 -7.30 -15.78 39.30
N ASP A 206 -8.21 -16.17 38.40
CA ASP A 206 -8.44 -17.57 38.00
C ASP A 206 -7.31 -18.17 37.13
N ASP A 207 -6.39 -17.36 36.60
CA ASP A 207 -5.35 -17.82 35.66
C ASP A 207 -4.17 -18.53 36.37
N GLY A 208 -4.09 -18.45 37.71
CA GLY A 208 -3.08 -19.11 38.56
C GLY A 208 -1.69 -18.48 38.50
N LEU A 209 -0.86 -18.69 39.54
CA LEU A 209 0.52 -18.18 39.61
C LEU A 209 1.50 -19.33 39.91
N PRO A 210 1.83 -20.17 38.91
CA PRO A 210 2.46 -21.46 39.13
C PRO A 210 3.85 -21.38 39.77
N ASN A 211 4.68 -20.38 39.43
CA ASN A 211 6.02 -20.28 40.01
C ASN A 211 5.99 -19.79 41.46
N LEU A 212 5.08 -18.86 41.78
CA LEU A 212 4.84 -18.34 43.12
C LEU A 212 4.23 -19.42 44.02
N GLU A 213 3.27 -20.19 43.52
CA GLU A 213 2.65 -21.33 44.19
C GLU A 213 3.70 -22.43 44.50
N GLU A 214 4.55 -22.79 43.53
CA GLU A 214 5.63 -23.77 43.74
C GLU A 214 6.67 -23.29 44.77
N MET A 215 6.93 -21.98 44.81
CA MET A 215 7.82 -21.37 45.81
C MET A 215 7.19 -21.38 47.21
N GLN A 216 5.89 -21.11 47.33
CA GLN A 216 5.15 -21.15 48.59
C GLN A 216 4.98 -22.57 49.13
N GLU A 217 4.75 -23.56 48.27
CA GLU A 217 4.73 -24.99 48.64
C GLU A 217 6.11 -25.46 49.15
N LYS A 218 7.21 -25.06 48.52
CA LYS A 218 8.58 -25.38 48.99
C LYS A 218 8.91 -24.75 50.34
N VAL A 219 8.32 -23.60 50.66
CA VAL A 219 8.46 -22.93 51.98
C VAL A 219 7.60 -23.64 53.03
N HIS A 220 6.36 -24.05 52.69
CA HIS A 220 5.46 -24.75 53.60
C HIS A 220 5.87 -26.20 53.92
N VAL A 221 6.59 -26.88 53.02
CA VAL A 221 7.16 -28.22 53.29
C VAL A 221 8.31 -28.19 54.32
N SER A 222 8.83 -27.00 54.67
CA SER A 222 9.97 -26.88 55.61
C SER A 222 9.60 -26.86 57.10
N ASP A 223 8.32 -26.70 57.46
CA ASP A 223 7.92 -26.51 58.88
C ASP A 223 7.07 -27.64 59.48
N ASP A 224 6.53 -28.57 58.69
CA ASP A 224 5.77 -29.71 59.23
C ASP A 224 6.50 -31.05 59.03
N GLY A 225 7.27 -31.43 60.05
CA GLY A 225 7.74 -32.80 60.23
C GLY A 225 6.64 -33.70 60.79
N ALA A 226 6.19 -34.68 60.00
CA ALA A 226 6.05 -36.11 60.37
C ALA A 226 4.98 -36.85 59.53
N SER A 227 5.39 -37.76 58.64
CA SER A 227 5.00 -39.20 58.65
C SER A 227 5.03 -39.87 57.26
N THR A 228 5.81 -40.96 57.19
CA THR A 228 5.66 -42.24 56.42
C THR A 228 5.12 -42.15 54.98
N SER A 229 5.73 -42.63 53.88
CA SER A 229 6.73 -43.67 53.56
C SER A 229 6.94 -43.56 52.04
N SER A 230 8.13 -43.62 51.43
CA SER A 230 8.86 -44.85 51.08
C SER A 230 10.15 -44.49 50.31
N VAL A 231 11.21 -45.24 50.55
CA VAL A 231 12.63 -44.90 50.31
C VAL A 231 13.13 -45.30 48.91
N VAL A 232 13.72 -44.36 48.17
CA VAL A 232 14.92 -44.60 47.32
C VAL A 232 15.91 -43.43 47.52
N ARG A 233 17.17 -43.77 47.76
CA ARG A 233 18.24 -42.97 48.39
C ARG A 233 18.69 -41.74 47.57
N THR A 234 18.67 -40.56 48.21
CA THR A 234 19.42 -39.34 47.85
C THR A 234 20.79 -39.32 48.55
N PRO A 235 21.90 -38.84 47.94
CA PRO A 235 23.09 -38.48 48.70
C PRO A 235 22.91 -37.09 49.35
N GLN A 236 23.44 -36.96 50.58
CA GLN A 236 23.32 -35.81 51.48
C GLN A 236 23.82 -34.49 50.86
N PHE A 237 23.03 -33.42 51.02
CA PHE A 237 23.39 -32.05 50.64
C PHE A 237 24.04 -31.32 51.82
N VAL A 238 25.22 -30.76 51.57
CA VAL A 238 26.00 -29.89 52.47
C VAL A 238 25.53 -28.45 52.22
N PRO A 239 25.34 -27.60 53.25
CA PRO A 239 24.87 -26.23 53.05
C PRO A 239 26.02 -25.39 52.47
N GLY A 240 25.99 -25.18 51.16
CA GLY A 240 26.98 -24.37 50.46
C GLY A 240 26.87 -24.53 48.95
N LYS A 241 26.63 -23.40 48.27
CA LYS A 241 26.50 -23.20 46.81
C LYS A 241 25.14 -23.63 46.25
N HIS A 242 24.26 -22.64 46.05
CA HIS A 242 23.18 -22.73 45.08
C HIS A 242 23.78 -23.19 43.74
N LYS A 243 23.48 -24.42 43.30
CA LYS A 243 23.66 -24.80 41.90
C LYS A 243 22.65 -23.97 41.09
N PRO A 244 23.05 -23.31 39.99
CA PRO A 244 22.10 -22.56 39.17
C PRO A 244 21.04 -23.53 38.64
N LEU A 245 19.76 -23.21 38.89
CA LEU A 245 18.63 -23.89 38.27
C LEU A 245 18.82 -23.87 36.74
N LYS A 246 18.59 -25.01 36.10
CA LYS A 246 18.75 -25.15 34.65
C LYS A 246 17.61 -24.37 33.98
N THR A 247 17.91 -23.23 33.36
CA THR A 247 16.90 -22.37 32.72
C THR A 247 16.12 -23.12 31.63
N LEU A 248 14.81 -22.85 31.53
CA LEU A 248 13.93 -23.50 30.55
C LEU A 248 14.24 -23.04 29.11
N PHE A 249 14.50 -21.74 28.93
CA PHE A 249 14.95 -21.15 27.67
C PHE A 249 16.37 -20.59 27.81
N ALA A 250 17.30 -21.08 26.99
CA ALA A 250 18.64 -20.50 26.88
C ALA A 250 18.64 -19.30 25.92
N HIS A 251 19.66 -18.44 26.01
CA HIS A 251 19.82 -17.32 25.07
C HIS A 251 19.84 -17.77 23.59
N GLU A 252 20.42 -18.95 23.33
CA GLU A 252 20.44 -19.56 21.99
C GLU A 252 19.03 -19.90 21.48
N ASP A 253 18.14 -20.39 22.36
CA ASP A 253 16.75 -20.73 22.01
C ASP A 253 15.96 -19.47 21.58
N LEU A 254 16.17 -18.35 22.28
CA LEU A 254 15.56 -17.05 21.93
C LEU A 254 16.07 -16.52 20.59
N THR A 255 17.37 -16.63 20.31
CA THR A 255 17.92 -16.23 19.01
C THR A 255 17.42 -17.09 17.87
N ASN A 256 17.24 -18.39 18.10
CA ASN A 256 16.69 -19.32 17.11
C ASN A 256 15.21 -19.04 16.83
N LEU A 257 14.42 -18.70 17.85
CA LEU A 257 13.03 -18.29 17.66
C LEU A 257 12.93 -16.97 16.89
N ALA A 258 13.79 -15.99 17.20
CA ALA A 258 13.82 -14.72 16.48
C ALA A 258 14.19 -14.87 14.98
N THR A 259 15.10 -15.78 14.64
CA THR A 259 15.41 -16.09 13.23
C THR A 259 14.23 -16.76 12.54
N LEU A 260 13.57 -17.73 13.19
CA LEU A 260 12.38 -18.38 12.64
C LEU A 260 11.25 -17.39 12.35
N VAL A 261 11.01 -16.40 13.23
CA VAL A 261 10.01 -15.34 13.01
C VAL A 261 10.29 -14.54 11.74
N SER A 262 11.56 -14.31 11.39
CA SER A 262 11.94 -13.59 10.17
C SER A 262 11.75 -14.39 8.87
N GLU A 263 11.68 -15.72 8.97
CA GLU A 263 11.53 -16.64 7.84
C GLU A 263 10.06 -17.02 7.53
N VAL A 264 9.13 -16.65 8.41
CA VAL A 264 7.69 -16.92 8.26
C VAL A 264 7.15 -16.30 6.97
N LYS A 265 6.44 -17.12 6.18
CA LYS A 265 5.81 -16.71 4.93
C LYS A 265 4.38 -16.24 5.16
N ILE A 266 4.01 -15.16 4.49
CA ILE A 266 2.62 -14.66 4.47
C ILE A 266 2.06 -14.70 3.05
N SER A 267 0.88 -15.32 2.89
CA SER A 267 0.16 -15.33 1.63
C SER A 267 -0.45 -13.95 1.33
N SER A 268 -0.76 -13.69 0.06
CA SER A 268 -1.44 -12.45 -0.35
C SER A 268 -2.81 -12.30 0.30
N GLU A 269 -3.54 -13.40 0.50
CA GLU A 269 -4.86 -13.42 1.13
C GLU A 269 -4.80 -13.05 2.61
N VAL A 270 -3.86 -13.63 3.36
CA VAL A 270 -3.68 -13.32 4.79
C VAL A 270 -3.14 -11.89 4.98
N ARG A 271 -2.32 -11.39 4.06
CA ARG A 271 -1.90 -9.99 4.03
C ARG A 271 -3.07 -9.04 3.78
N ALA A 272 -3.99 -9.40 2.89
CA ALA A 272 -5.22 -8.64 2.67
C ALA A 272 -6.13 -8.69 3.91
N TYR A 273 -6.25 -9.84 4.57
CA TYR A 273 -7.01 -10.00 5.81
C TYR A 273 -6.48 -9.12 6.94
N LEU A 274 -5.15 -9.10 7.17
CA LEU A 274 -4.50 -8.17 8.10
C LEU A 274 -4.85 -6.70 7.78
N HIS A 275 -4.77 -6.33 6.50
CA HIS A 275 -5.06 -4.97 6.06
C HIS A 275 -6.53 -4.59 6.28
N ASN A 276 -7.46 -5.50 5.97
CA ASN A 276 -8.89 -5.30 6.16
C ASN A 276 -9.23 -5.07 7.63
N ILE A 277 -8.67 -5.86 8.55
CA ILE A 277 -8.87 -5.64 10.00
C ILE A 277 -8.42 -4.23 10.39
N ILE A 278 -7.24 -3.78 9.94
CA ILE A 278 -6.74 -2.42 10.23
C ILE A 278 -7.71 -1.35 9.71
N VAL A 279 -8.20 -1.50 8.47
CA VAL A 279 -9.11 -0.54 7.85
C VAL A 279 -10.46 -0.52 8.56
N PHE A 280 -11.04 -1.68 8.84
CA PHE A 280 -12.34 -1.79 9.52
C PHE A 280 -12.27 -1.27 10.96
N MET A 281 -11.20 -1.56 11.70
CA MET A 281 -10.99 -0.97 13.03
C MET A 281 -10.93 0.57 12.97
N ARG A 282 -10.35 1.17 11.92
CA ARG A 282 -10.26 2.64 11.75
C ARG A 282 -11.57 3.30 11.33
N LEU A 283 -12.40 2.55 10.62
CA LEU A 283 -13.71 2.99 10.12
C LEU A 283 -14.84 2.71 11.11
N HIS A 284 -14.59 1.89 12.12
CA HIS A 284 -15.59 1.54 13.11
C HIS A 284 -16.13 2.79 13.83
N ARG A 285 -17.46 2.94 13.87
CA ARG A 285 -18.17 4.12 14.40
C ARG A 285 -17.77 4.49 15.83
N ALA A 286 -17.51 3.49 16.66
CA ALA A 286 -17.19 3.69 18.08
C ALA A 286 -15.73 4.10 18.30
N VAL A 287 -14.88 4.11 17.28
CA VAL A 287 -13.43 4.35 17.42
C VAL A 287 -13.10 5.81 17.09
N ALA A 288 -12.70 6.57 18.12
CA ALA A 288 -12.17 7.93 17.96
C ALA A 288 -10.72 7.94 17.43
N GLY A 289 -9.94 6.90 17.75
CA GLY A 289 -8.53 6.81 17.37
C GLY A 289 -7.81 5.65 18.05
N GLY A 290 -6.48 5.62 17.91
CA GLY A 290 -5.63 4.59 18.54
C GLY A 290 -4.94 3.61 17.58
N ILE A 291 -5.27 3.63 16.29
CA ILE A 291 -4.70 2.70 15.29
C ILE A 291 -3.61 3.41 14.49
N SER A 292 -2.47 3.65 15.11
CA SER A 292 -1.35 4.36 14.51
C SER A 292 -0.63 3.52 13.43
N ALA A 293 0.33 4.15 12.73
CA ALA A 293 1.25 3.43 11.85
C ALA A 293 2.14 2.44 12.63
N LEU A 294 2.45 2.75 13.89
CA LEU A 294 3.24 1.88 14.76
C LEU A 294 2.41 0.65 15.18
N ALA A 295 1.13 0.83 15.50
CA ALA A 295 0.19 -0.26 15.77
C ALA A 295 0.08 -1.24 14.59
N THR A 296 0.08 -0.73 13.35
CA THR A 296 0.06 -1.54 12.13
C THR A 296 1.32 -2.41 11.99
N ARG A 297 2.49 -1.84 12.34
CA ARG A 297 3.76 -2.58 12.33
C ARG A 297 3.77 -3.66 13.40
N HIS A 298 3.39 -3.32 14.64
CA HIS A 298 3.28 -4.27 15.73
C HIS A 298 2.29 -5.39 15.42
N PHE A 299 1.15 -5.08 14.80
CA PHE A 299 0.15 -6.08 14.40
C PHE A 299 0.73 -7.11 13.43
N THR A 300 1.50 -6.63 12.45
CA THR A 300 2.21 -7.52 11.53
C THR A 300 3.28 -8.33 12.25
N THR A 301 4.11 -7.70 13.10
CA THR A 301 5.18 -8.39 13.85
C THR A 301 4.63 -9.48 14.77
N LEU A 302 3.51 -9.23 15.47
CA LEU A 302 2.90 -10.24 16.35
C LEU A 302 2.34 -11.42 15.57
N ALA A 303 1.70 -11.18 14.42
CA ALA A 303 1.23 -12.27 13.56
C ALA A 303 2.39 -13.16 13.06
N HIS A 304 3.59 -12.59 12.84
CA HIS A 304 4.79 -13.37 12.52
C HIS A 304 5.38 -14.08 13.75
N ALA A 305 5.32 -13.45 14.93
CA ALA A 305 5.83 -14.02 16.18
C ALA A 305 5.03 -15.26 16.64
N LEU A 306 3.74 -15.32 16.33
CA LEU A 306 2.86 -16.44 16.71
C LEU A 306 3.09 -17.70 15.86
N ALA A 307 3.51 -17.59 14.60
CA ALA A 307 3.60 -18.75 13.71
C ALA A 307 4.64 -19.81 14.17
N PRO A 308 5.89 -19.45 14.55
CA PRO A 308 6.87 -20.43 15.03
C PRO A 308 6.50 -21.06 16.37
N LEU A 309 5.72 -20.37 17.21
CA LEU A 309 5.21 -20.91 18.49
C LEU A 309 4.18 -22.03 18.28
N HIS A 310 3.50 -22.04 17.13
CA HIS A 310 2.58 -23.10 16.71
C HIS A 310 3.22 -24.13 15.76
N SER A 311 4.55 -24.11 15.61
CA SER A 311 5.29 -24.97 14.67
C SER A 311 4.93 -24.75 13.19
N LEU A 312 4.49 -23.55 12.82
CA LEU A 312 4.10 -23.20 11.46
C LEU A 312 5.11 -22.24 10.83
N ASP A 313 5.43 -22.46 9.56
CA ASP A 313 6.25 -21.55 8.74
C ASP A 313 5.39 -20.52 7.97
N TYR A 314 4.08 -20.50 8.20
CA TYR A 314 3.13 -19.59 7.56
C TYR A 314 2.09 -19.04 8.54
N ILE A 315 1.51 -17.88 8.19
CA ILE A 315 0.47 -17.23 9.01
C ILE A 315 -0.93 -17.70 8.62
N SER A 316 -1.75 -18.08 9.60
CA SER A 316 -3.16 -18.44 9.44
C SER A 316 -4.10 -17.31 9.88
N PRO A 317 -5.33 -17.23 9.35
CA PRO A 317 -6.30 -16.21 9.76
C PRO A 317 -6.63 -16.23 11.26
N SER A 318 -6.61 -17.40 11.91
CA SER A 318 -6.85 -17.54 13.34
C SER A 318 -5.76 -16.87 14.18
N MET A 319 -4.49 -16.94 13.76
CA MET A 319 -3.38 -16.24 14.42
C MET A 319 -3.46 -14.74 14.23
N VAL A 320 -3.97 -14.28 13.08
CA VAL A 320 -4.24 -12.86 12.84
C VAL A 320 -5.34 -12.35 13.78
N ALA A 321 -6.40 -13.13 13.98
CA ALA A 321 -7.46 -12.78 14.94
C ALA A 321 -6.94 -12.73 16.38
N LEU A 322 -6.12 -13.71 16.78
CA LEU A 322 -5.49 -13.72 18.11
C LEU A 322 -4.54 -12.53 18.31
N ALA A 323 -3.77 -12.16 17.28
CA ALA A 323 -2.93 -10.98 17.32
C ALA A 323 -3.75 -9.68 17.49
N ALA A 324 -4.93 -9.58 16.87
CA ALA A 324 -5.78 -8.41 16.99
C ALA A 324 -6.30 -8.23 18.43
N ARG A 325 -6.72 -9.34 19.07
CA ARG A 325 -7.17 -9.39 20.47
C ARG A 325 -6.10 -8.99 21.48
N LYS A 326 -4.81 -9.05 21.13
CA LYS A 326 -3.70 -8.70 22.05
C LYS A 326 -3.09 -7.32 21.79
N ILE A 327 -3.35 -6.70 20.63
CA ILE A 327 -2.70 -5.43 20.22
C ILE A 327 -3.59 -4.22 20.36
N TYR A 328 -4.89 -4.37 20.10
CA TYR A 328 -5.81 -3.24 20.06
C TYR A 328 -6.48 -2.84 21.39
N PRO A 329 -6.65 -3.72 22.42
CA PRO A 329 -7.36 -3.34 23.65
C PRO A 329 -6.82 -2.10 24.37
N HIS A 330 -5.50 -1.99 24.53
CA HIS A 330 -4.90 -0.82 25.17
C HIS A 330 -4.91 0.41 24.25
N ARG A 331 -4.95 0.22 22.93
CA ARG A 331 -4.76 1.29 21.95
C ARG A 331 -6.05 2.01 21.55
N ILE A 332 -7.15 1.27 21.38
CA ILE A 332 -8.41 1.83 20.87
C ILE A 332 -9.01 2.80 21.89
N VAL A 333 -9.36 3.99 21.43
CA VAL A 333 -10.08 4.99 22.21
C VAL A 333 -11.52 5.04 21.71
N ILE A 334 -12.47 4.75 22.60
CA ILE A 334 -13.90 4.85 22.30
C ILE A 334 -14.31 6.31 22.21
N THR A 335 -15.06 6.67 21.17
CA THR A 335 -15.52 8.04 20.96
C THR A 335 -16.63 8.42 21.94
N ALA A 336 -16.60 9.67 22.41
CA ALA A 336 -17.73 10.22 23.13
C ALA A 336 -18.90 10.45 22.15
N PRO A 337 -20.17 10.29 22.56
CA PRO A 337 -21.32 10.50 21.68
C PRO A 337 -21.34 11.87 21.00
N GLU A 338 -20.80 12.89 21.65
CA GLU A 338 -20.70 14.26 21.14
C GLU A 338 -19.66 14.42 20.02
N ASN A 339 -18.64 13.56 20.00
CA ASN A 339 -17.50 13.59 19.09
C ASN A 339 -17.58 12.48 18.02
N GLU A 340 -18.69 11.75 17.95
CA GLU A 340 -18.93 10.74 16.94
C GLU A 340 -19.12 11.40 15.56
N ARG A 341 -18.61 10.78 14.50
CA ARG A 341 -18.48 11.42 13.18
C ARG A 341 -19.83 11.82 12.57
N SER A 342 -20.91 11.09 12.88
CA SER A 342 -22.28 11.40 12.42
C SER A 342 -22.88 12.68 13.04
N MET A 343 -22.30 13.20 14.14
CA MET A 343 -22.69 14.49 14.71
C MET A 343 -22.38 15.66 13.76
N GLN A 344 -21.36 15.53 12.90
CA GLN A 344 -21.05 16.52 11.86
C GLN A 344 -22.12 16.57 10.76
N TRP A 345 -22.95 15.53 10.67
CA TRP A 345 -23.99 15.34 9.66
C TRP A 345 -25.41 15.51 10.25
N GLY A 346 -25.52 16.16 11.42
CA GLY A 346 -26.81 16.51 12.02
C GLY A 346 -27.54 15.38 12.76
N SER A 347 -26.86 14.28 13.09
CA SER A 347 -27.45 13.17 13.85
C SER A 347 -27.87 13.61 15.26
N SER A 348 -29.00 13.07 15.74
CA SER A 348 -29.49 13.39 17.09
C SER A 348 -28.59 12.75 18.16
N LEU A 349 -28.13 13.57 19.12
CA LEU A 349 -27.27 13.12 20.22
C LEU A 349 -27.87 11.95 21.02
N GLU A 350 -29.19 11.92 21.20
CA GLU A 350 -29.89 10.85 21.90
C GLU A 350 -29.79 9.49 21.19
N ALA A 351 -29.87 9.49 19.85
CA ALA A 351 -29.72 8.26 19.06
C ALA A 351 -28.27 7.77 19.05
N VAL A 352 -27.30 8.68 18.91
CA VAL A 352 -25.87 8.33 18.97
C VAL A 352 -25.50 7.80 20.35
N LYS A 353 -26.04 8.40 21.42
CA LYS A 353 -25.85 7.94 22.80
C LYS A 353 -26.42 6.54 23.00
N ALA A 354 -27.64 6.25 22.53
CA ALA A 354 -28.25 4.91 22.61
C ALA A 354 -27.46 3.85 21.81
N VAL A 355 -26.79 4.27 20.74
CA VAL A 355 -26.01 3.39 19.86
C VAL A 355 -24.60 3.09 20.41
N LEU A 356 -24.02 4.01 21.17
CA LEU A 356 -22.71 3.85 21.83
C LEU A 356 -22.83 3.37 23.28
N GLU A 357 -24.03 3.30 23.84
CA GLU A 357 -24.26 2.85 25.21
C GLU A 357 -23.86 1.37 25.35
N GLY A 358 -22.92 1.11 26.27
CA GLY A 358 -22.46 -0.24 26.58
C GLY A 358 -21.43 -0.85 25.61
N VAL A 359 -21.00 -0.13 24.56
CA VAL A 359 -19.98 -0.64 23.62
C VAL A 359 -18.60 -0.61 24.27
N THR A 360 -17.99 -1.78 24.44
CA THR A 360 -16.62 -1.95 24.95
C THR A 360 -15.59 -2.02 23.81
N VAL A 361 -14.29 -1.93 24.15
CA VAL A 361 -13.22 -2.06 23.15
C VAL A 361 -13.18 -3.48 22.59
N GLU A 362 -13.47 -4.46 23.43
CA GLU A 362 -13.56 -5.87 23.09
C GLU A 362 -14.69 -6.13 22.08
N ASP A 363 -15.86 -5.51 22.27
CA ASP A 363 -16.99 -5.62 21.33
C ASP A 363 -16.62 -5.09 19.94
N VAL A 364 -15.94 -3.95 19.87
CA VAL A 364 -15.44 -3.39 18.59
C VAL A 364 -14.49 -4.37 17.89
N ILE A 365 -13.62 -5.03 18.65
CA ILE A 365 -12.67 -5.98 18.08
C ILE A 365 -13.39 -7.21 17.54
N GLU A 366 -14.33 -7.77 18.30
CA GLU A 366 -15.09 -8.94 17.86
C GLU A 366 -16.02 -8.62 16.68
N GLU A 367 -16.72 -7.48 16.67
CA GLU A 367 -17.56 -7.06 15.54
C GLU A 367 -16.74 -6.94 14.24
N VAL A 368 -15.53 -6.38 14.31
CA VAL A 368 -14.63 -6.28 13.15
C VAL A 368 -14.13 -7.66 12.73
N LEU A 369 -13.75 -8.53 13.67
CA LEU A 369 -13.29 -9.88 13.35
C LEU A 369 -14.40 -10.72 12.71
N GLU A 370 -15.63 -10.65 13.22
CA GLU A 370 -16.81 -11.33 12.66
C GLU A 370 -17.20 -10.79 11.28
N GLY A 371 -17.16 -9.46 11.08
CA GLY A 371 -17.44 -8.81 9.81
C GLY A 371 -16.37 -8.99 8.73
N SER A 372 -15.15 -9.36 9.12
CA SER A 372 -13.99 -9.54 8.22
C SER A 372 -13.90 -10.93 7.59
N PHE A 373 -14.73 -11.90 8.00
CA PHE A 373 -14.78 -13.23 7.38
C PHE A 373 -15.57 -13.18 6.06
N PRO A 374 -14.96 -13.44 4.90
CA PRO A 374 -15.72 -13.61 3.67
C PRO A 374 -16.53 -14.90 3.76
N ALA A 375 -17.84 -14.82 3.53
CA ALA A 375 -18.69 -15.97 3.29
C ALA A 375 -18.23 -16.71 2.02
N ILE A 376 -17.30 -17.66 2.17
CA ILE A 376 -16.91 -18.64 1.15
C ILE A 376 -17.16 -20.03 1.74
N LEU A 377 -18.28 -20.61 1.33
CA LEU A 377 -18.73 -22.02 1.31
C LEU A 377 -18.47 -22.95 2.52
N PRO A 378 -19.46 -23.81 2.87
CA PRO A 378 -19.35 -24.76 3.98
C PRO A 378 -18.35 -25.87 3.63
N PHE A 379 -17.34 -26.07 4.49
CA PHE A 379 -16.54 -27.28 4.50
C PHE A 379 -17.44 -28.46 4.88
N SER A 380 -17.77 -29.28 3.90
CA SER A 380 -18.26 -30.65 4.10
C SER A 380 -17.09 -31.49 4.62
N SER A 381 -17.07 -31.78 5.93
CA SER A 381 -16.41 -32.96 6.47
C SER A 381 -17.37 -33.68 7.41
N THR A 382 -17.97 -34.74 6.88
CA THR A 382 -18.61 -35.80 7.64
C THR A 382 -17.57 -36.49 8.54
N HIS A 383 -17.62 -36.29 9.87
CA HIS A 383 -17.61 -37.37 10.87
C HIS A 383 -17.75 -36.83 12.32
N ASN A 384 -18.88 -37.21 12.92
CA ASN A 384 -19.15 -37.52 14.33
C ASN A 384 -18.91 -36.53 15.49
N ARG A 385 -20.07 -36.14 16.05
CA ARG A 385 -20.49 -36.06 17.47
C ARG A 385 -20.11 -34.84 18.30
N GLY A 386 -21.16 -34.05 18.59
CA GLY A 386 -21.21 -33.10 19.69
C GLY A 386 -22.43 -32.20 19.59
N GLN A 387 -23.61 -32.72 19.88
CA GLN A 387 -24.84 -31.93 20.04
C GLN A 387 -24.70 -31.08 21.31
N VAL A 388 -24.89 -29.75 21.21
CA VAL A 388 -25.38 -28.94 22.32
C VAL A 388 -26.40 -27.96 21.75
N VAL A 389 -27.64 -28.08 22.22
CA VAL A 389 -28.77 -27.20 21.94
C VAL A 389 -29.15 -26.51 23.24
N PHE A 390 -29.84 -25.37 23.07
CA PHE A 390 -30.65 -24.54 23.98
C PHE A 390 -29.98 -23.23 24.37
N GLU A 391 -30.66 -22.09 24.53
CA GLU A 391 -31.94 -21.48 24.07
C GLU A 391 -32.04 -20.18 24.91
N GLY A 392 -32.71 -19.14 24.40
CA GLY A 392 -33.03 -17.92 25.15
C GLY A 392 -32.34 -16.69 24.53
N GLY A 393 -32.98 -15.78 23.79
CA GLY A 393 -34.39 -15.44 23.70
C GLY A 393 -34.59 -14.02 24.24
N TYR A 394 -34.47 -12.99 23.40
CA TYR A 394 -35.20 -11.73 23.57
C TYR A 394 -35.39 -11.04 22.21
N ASN A 395 -36.65 -10.66 21.97
CA ASN A 395 -37.21 -10.12 20.74
C ASN A 395 -36.94 -8.62 20.57
N GLY A 396 -36.63 -8.19 19.34
CA GLY A 396 -36.55 -6.78 18.93
C GLY A 396 -36.89 -6.57 17.46
N HIS A 397 -38.18 -6.72 17.14
CA HIS A 397 -38.92 -6.34 15.91
C HIS A 397 -38.17 -5.58 14.79
N ARG A 398 -37.91 -6.28 13.67
CA ARG A 398 -37.64 -5.69 12.36
C ARG A 398 -38.95 -5.69 11.55
N ARG A 399 -39.57 -4.52 11.32
CA ARG A 399 -40.71 -4.40 10.39
C ARG A 399 -40.22 -4.18 8.96
N LYS A 400 -40.82 -4.94 8.05
CA LYS A 400 -40.66 -4.97 6.59
C LYS A 400 -41.64 -3.99 5.92
N ALA A 401 -41.26 -3.47 4.75
CA ALA A 401 -42.06 -3.33 3.53
C ALA A 401 -41.09 -2.84 2.43
N SER A 402 -41.13 -3.27 1.16
CA SER A 402 -42.16 -3.97 0.38
C SER A 402 -41.56 -4.68 -0.84
N LEU A 403 -42.13 -5.83 -1.16
CA LEU A 403 -41.95 -6.64 -2.38
C LEU A 403 -42.61 -6.02 -3.61
N ALA A 404 -42.08 -6.32 -4.79
CA ALA A 404 -42.85 -6.42 -6.04
C ALA A 404 -42.50 -7.74 -6.78
N PRO A 405 -43.41 -8.34 -7.56
CA PRO A 405 -43.48 -9.79 -7.77
C PRO A 405 -42.92 -10.29 -9.11
N TYR A 406 -42.44 -11.54 -9.10
CA TYR A 406 -42.08 -12.34 -10.30
C TYR A 406 -43.31 -13.01 -10.92
N PRO A 407 -43.40 -13.10 -12.27
CA PRO A 407 -44.18 -14.12 -12.94
C PRO A 407 -43.33 -15.32 -13.37
N THR A 408 -43.99 -16.46 -13.29
CA THR A 408 -43.55 -17.85 -13.44
C THR A 408 -43.32 -18.32 -14.89
N GLY A 409 -42.30 -19.17 -15.09
CA GLY A 409 -42.41 -20.40 -15.90
C GLY A 409 -41.80 -20.42 -17.31
N LYS A 410 -40.63 -21.05 -17.45
CA LYS A 410 -40.29 -22.16 -18.37
C LYS A 410 -38.78 -22.42 -18.37
N MET A 411 -38.36 -23.61 -17.94
CA MET A 411 -37.03 -24.14 -18.19
C MET A 411 -36.90 -24.46 -19.68
N THR A 412 -35.92 -23.87 -20.35
CA THR A 412 -35.39 -24.36 -21.63
C THR A 412 -33.89 -24.56 -21.47
N SER A 413 -33.47 -25.81 -21.68
CA SER A 413 -32.08 -26.26 -21.77
C SER A 413 -31.26 -25.36 -22.69
N ARG A 414 -30.07 -24.94 -22.23
CA ARG A 414 -29.10 -24.23 -23.07
C ARG A 414 -28.57 -25.17 -24.17
N PRO A 415 -28.49 -24.71 -25.43
CA PRO A 415 -27.75 -25.42 -26.45
C PRO A 415 -26.24 -25.20 -26.25
N ASP A 416 -25.44 -26.22 -26.53
CA ASP A 416 -23.99 -26.12 -26.68
C ASP A 416 -23.65 -25.08 -27.74
N ASN A 417 -22.73 -24.18 -27.45
CA ASN A 417 -22.19 -23.27 -28.46
C ASN A 417 -20.70 -22.99 -28.23
N ASP A 418 -19.91 -23.48 -29.18
CA ASP A 418 -18.48 -23.26 -29.38
C ASP A 418 -18.13 -21.75 -29.44
N ARG A 419 -17.14 -21.34 -28.64
CA ARG A 419 -16.56 -19.98 -28.66
C ARG A 419 -15.34 -19.90 -29.58
N ARG A 420 -15.25 -18.84 -30.40
CA ARG A 420 -14.07 -18.47 -31.23
C ARG A 420 -13.11 -17.53 -30.48
N THR A 421 -11.82 -17.73 -30.72
CA THR A 421 -10.64 -17.10 -30.09
C THR A 421 -10.31 -15.68 -30.60
N THR A 422 -9.89 -14.77 -29.71
CA THR A 422 -9.36 -13.42 -30.01
C THR A 422 -7.90 -13.49 -30.53
N ALA A 423 -7.52 -12.61 -31.48
CA ALA A 423 -6.25 -12.68 -32.22
C ALA A 423 -5.14 -11.71 -31.74
N CYS A 424 -5.43 -10.71 -30.91
CA CYS A 424 -4.39 -9.81 -30.38
C CYS A 424 -3.77 -10.39 -29.11
N ILE A 425 -2.51 -10.84 -29.20
CA ILE A 425 -1.81 -11.55 -28.11
C ILE A 425 -1.77 -10.74 -26.81
N VAL A 426 -1.54 -9.42 -26.88
CA VAL A 426 -1.42 -8.57 -25.69
C VAL A 426 -2.74 -8.47 -24.92
N HIS A 427 -3.87 -8.31 -25.62
CA HIS A 427 -5.19 -8.27 -24.98
C HIS A 427 -5.72 -9.66 -24.61
N SER A 428 -5.35 -10.70 -25.37
CA SER A 428 -5.63 -12.10 -25.00
C SER A 428 -4.91 -12.52 -23.72
N LEU A 429 -3.76 -11.89 -23.40
CA LEU A 429 -3.03 -12.09 -22.15
C LEU A 429 -3.63 -11.31 -20.97
N LEU A 430 -4.26 -10.15 -21.22
CA LEU A 430 -5.07 -9.44 -20.22
C LEU A 430 -6.30 -10.29 -19.83
N GLU A 431 -7.02 -10.83 -20.82
CA GLU A 431 -8.25 -11.62 -20.61
C GLU A 431 -8.02 -12.92 -19.81
N LYS A 432 -6.84 -13.54 -19.91
CA LYS A 432 -6.51 -14.78 -19.17
C LYS A 432 -6.25 -14.58 -17.68
N HIS A 433 -5.95 -13.35 -17.25
CA HIS A 433 -5.56 -13.05 -15.87
C HIS A 433 -6.77 -12.70 -14.98
N ASP A 434 -7.87 -12.25 -15.56
CA ASP A 434 -9.08 -11.80 -14.82
C ASP A 434 -9.90 -12.91 -14.14
N GLY A 435 -9.60 -14.20 -14.36
CA GLY A 435 -10.11 -15.32 -13.55
C GLY A 435 -11.65 -15.50 -13.46
N LYS A 436 -12.43 -14.66 -14.14
CA LYS A 436 -13.89 -14.71 -14.20
C LYS A 436 -14.33 -14.71 -15.66
N PRO A 437 -15.23 -15.61 -16.09
CA PRO A 437 -15.79 -15.53 -17.42
C PRO A 437 -16.59 -14.23 -17.55
N VAL A 438 -16.10 -13.31 -18.37
CA VAL A 438 -16.87 -12.16 -18.84
C VAL A 438 -18.16 -12.70 -19.49
N LYS A 439 -19.32 -12.28 -18.95
CA LYS A 439 -20.61 -12.54 -19.59
C LYS A 439 -20.59 -11.89 -20.97
N ASP A 440 -20.92 -12.68 -21.98
CA ASP A 440 -21.08 -12.24 -23.36
C ASP A 440 -22.13 -11.13 -23.47
N HIS A 441 -21.75 -10.00 -24.05
CA HIS A 441 -22.67 -9.12 -24.76
C HIS A 441 -22.18 -9.01 -26.20
N SER A 442 -22.36 -10.11 -26.95
CA SER A 442 -22.33 -10.11 -28.41
C SER A 442 -23.67 -10.61 -28.94
N GLN A 443 -24.59 -9.70 -29.25
CA GLN A 443 -25.57 -9.98 -30.30
C GLN A 443 -24.90 -9.62 -31.63
N SER A 444 -24.55 -10.64 -32.40
CA SER A 444 -24.06 -10.51 -33.77
C SER A 444 -25.25 -10.44 -34.75
N TYR A 445 -25.53 -9.22 -35.21
CA TYR A 445 -25.72 -8.75 -36.59
C TYR A 445 -26.45 -9.52 -37.71
N GLU A 446 -27.07 -10.70 -37.53
CA GLU A 446 -27.86 -11.33 -38.61
C GLU A 446 -29.39 -11.34 -38.38
N GLY A 447 -29.87 -10.90 -37.22
CA GLY A 447 -31.31 -10.83 -36.91
C GLY A 447 -32.03 -9.51 -37.25
N LEU A 448 -31.31 -8.47 -37.72
CA LEU A 448 -31.88 -7.12 -37.85
C LEU A 448 -32.49 -6.79 -39.22
N ALA A 449 -32.62 -7.76 -40.12
CA ALA A 449 -33.23 -7.54 -41.44
C ALA A 449 -34.74 -7.86 -41.50
N GLN A 450 -35.33 -8.48 -40.48
CA GLN A 450 -36.73 -8.89 -40.54
C GLN A 450 -37.38 -8.93 -39.16
N GLU A 451 -37.76 -7.76 -38.65
CA GLU A 451 -39.09 -7.58 -38.04
C GLU A 451 -39.40 -6.08 -37.88
N ARG A 452 -40.64 -5.74 -38.21
CA ARG A 452 -41.08 -4.40 -38.63
C ARG A 452 -41.54 -3.54 -37.45
N ARG A 453 -41.11 -2.28 -37.52
CA ARG A 453 -41.88 -1.02 -37.40
C ARG A 453 -42.66 -0.78 -36.10
N VAL A 454 -42.13 0.10 -35.24
CA VAL A 454 -42.76 1.38 -34.84
C VAL A 454 -41.63 2.42 -34.60
N ASP A 455 -41.97 3.69 -34.81
CA ASP A 455 -41.15 4.85 -35.17
C ASP A 455 -40.13 5.44 -34.16
N LYS A 456 -39.07 6.03 -34.76
CA LYS A 456 -38.26 7.22 -34.40
C LYS A 456 -37.43 7.25 -33.09
N ASP A 457 -36.11 7.05 -33.21
CA ASP A 457 -35.07 8.10 -33.11
C ASP A 457 -33.65 7.52 -33.40
N PRO A 458 -32.76 8.12 -34.23
CA PRO A 458 -31.44 7.56 -34.55
C PRO A 458 -30.38 7.68 -33.43
N GLN A 459 -30.68 8.32 -32.30
CA GLN A 459 -29.70 8.65 -31.25
C GLN A 459 -29.51 7.58 -30.17
N ALA A 460 -30.41 6.60 -30.03
CA ALA A 460 -30.40 5.65 -28.91
C ALA A 460 -29.20 4.67 -28.88
N ALA A 461 -28.61 4.36 -30.04
CA ALA A 461 -27.49 3.40 -30.12
C ALA A 461 -26.17 3.95 -29.53
N ARG A 462 -26.03 5.28 -29.37
CA ARG A 462 -24.87 5.91 -28.71
C ARG A 462 -25.04 5.98 -27.19
N THR A 463 -26.28 5.99 -26.70
CA THR A 463 -26.62 6.15 -25.28
C THR A 463 -26.28 4.91 -24.45
N GLU A 464 -26.41 3.70 -25.00
CA GLU A 464 -26.14 2.45 -24.26
C GLU A 464 -24.63 2.21 -24.01
N GLN A 465 -23.74 2.65 -24.91
CA GLN A 465 -22.28 2.49 -24.69
C GLN A 465 -21.73 3.46 -23.64
N ALA A 466 -22.41 4.60 -23.47
CA ALA A 466 -21.94 5.72 -22.67
C ALA A 466 -22.52 5.69 -21.23
N GLN A 467 -23.60 4.92 -21.00
CA GLN A 467 -24.04 4.52 -19.66
C GLN A 467 -23.05 3.60 -18.92
N HIS A 468 -22.13 2.94 -19.63
CA HIS A 468 -21.15 2.02 -19.03
C HIS A 468 -19.94 2.69 -18.35
N SER A 469 -19.62 3.96 -18.64
CA SER A 469 -18.46 4.62 -17.99
C SER A 469 -18.76 5.07 -16.55
N ARG A 470 -20.04 5.18 -16.17
CA ARG A 470 -20.48 5.33 -14.76
C ARG A 470 -20.34 4.04 -13.93
N LEU A 471 -20.05 2.89 -14.54
CA LEU A 471 -20.36 1.58 -13.94
C LEU A 471 -19.17 0.77 -13.39
N LEU A 472 -17.92 1.22 -13.55
CA LEU A 472 -16.80 0.53 -12.87
C LEU A 472 -16.68 1.06 -11.44
N THR A 473 -16.96 0.20 -10.47
CA THR A 473 -16.74 0.50 -9.07
C THR A 473 -15.26 0.81 -8.82
N LYS A 474 -14.95 1.62 -7.80
CA LYS A 474 -13.57 1.91 -7.39
C LYS A 474 -12.72 0.65 -7.20
N LYS A 475 -13.36 -0.44 -6.75
CA LYS A 475 -12.74 -1.77 -6.65
C LYS A 475 -12.36 -2.33 -8.03
N GLU A 476 -13.27 -2.33 -8.99
CA GLU A 476 -13.01 -2.83 -10.34
C GLU A 476 -11.93 -2.00 -11.07
N LEU A 477 -11.92 -0.68 -10.88
CA LEU A 477 -10.84 0.19 -11.39
C LEU A 477 -9.49 -0.15 -10.76
N SER A 478 -9.46 -0.40 -9.45
CA SER A 478 -8.23 -0.78 -8.74
C SER A 478 -7.70 -2.14 -9.18
N ASP A 479 -8.60 -3.14 -9.30
CA ASP A 479 -8.28 -4.49 -9.78
C ASP A 479 -7.76 -4.44 -11.21
N MET A 480 -8.42 -3.68 -12.10
CA MET A 480 -7.99 -3.46 -13.49
C MET A 480 -6.62 -2.78 -13.55
N ALA A 481 -6.42 -1.68 -12.81
CA ALA A 481 -5.13 -1.00 -12.76
C ALA A 481 -4.03 -1.92 -12.23
N PHE A 482 -4.32 -2.78 -11.25
CA PHE A 482 -3.37 -3.77 -10.76
C PHE A 482 -3.03 -4.83 -11.81
N GLY A 483 -4.04 -5.38 -12.50
CA GLY A 483 -3.85 -6.36 -13.58
C GLY A 483 -3.00 -5.83 -14.73
N ILE A 484 -3.26 -4.59 -15.18
CA ILE A 484 -2.45 -3.91 -16.21
C ILE A 484 -1.01 -3.72 -15.73
N ARG A 485 -0.80 -3.33 -14.47
CA ARG A 485 0.55 -3.14 -13.89
C ARG A 485 1.32 -4.45 -13.81
N GLU A 486 0.67 -5.53 -13.41
CA GLU A 486 1.31 -6.86 -13.38
C GLU A 486 1.68 -7.31 -14.80
N LEU A 487 0.77 -7.13 -15.76
CA LEU A 487 1.05 -7.46 -17.16
C LEU A 487 2.19 -6.61 -17.73
N SER A 488 2.21 -5.31 -17.47
CA SER A 488 3.28 -4.41 -17.93
C SER A 488 4.66 -4.86 -17.43
N LYS A 489 4.74 -5.26 -16.15
CA LYS A 489 5.98 -5.83 -15.57
C LYS A 489 6.39 -7.15 -16.23
N LYS A 490 5.44 -8.02 -16.59
CA LYS A 490 5.74 -9.28 -17.31
C LYS A 490 6.18 -9.02 -18.76
N LEU A 491 5.45 -8.19 -19.50
CA LEU A 491 5.70 -7.90 -20.90
C LEU A 491 7.01 -7.13 -21.15
N SER A 492 7.42 -6.29 -20.21
CA SER A 492 8.72 -5.60 -20.28
C SER A 492 9.93 -6.55 -20.15
N GLN A 493 9.73 -7.73 -19.53
CA GLN A 493 10.79 -8.72 -19.33
C GLN A 493 10.84 -9.75 -20.47
N ILE A 494 9.68 -10.10 -21.04
CA ILE A 494 9.51 -11.14 -22.06
C ILE A 494 9.77 -10.59 -23.47
N ARG A 495 10.25 -11.44 -24.38
CA ARG A 495 10.27 -11.15 -25.83
C ARG A 495 9.09 -11.83 -26.49
N LEU A 496 8.24 -11.05 -27.15
CA LEU A 496 7.08 -11.54 -27.88
C LEU A 496 7.47 -11.80 -29.34
N LYS A 497 7.39 -13.05 -29.79
CA LYS A 497 7.45 -13.37 -31.22
C LYS A 497 6.05 -13.22 -31.80
N LEU A 498 5.84 -12.18 -32.60
CA LEU A 498 4.59 -11.95 -33.31
C LEU A 498 4.65 -12.66 -34.66
N HIS A 499 3.56 -13.34 -35.04
CA HIS A 499 3.37 -13.79 -36.40
C HIS A 499 2.79 -12.64 -37.22
N VAL A 500 3.65 -11.76 -37.72
CA VAL A 500 3.24 -10.55 -38.45
C VAL A 500 2.79 -10.95 -39.84
N LYS A 501 1.53 -10.66 -40.19
CA LYS A 501 0.99 -10.80 -41.55
C LYS A 501 0.49 -9.47 -42.08
N ASN A 502 -0.27 -8.75 -41.26
CA ASN A 502 -0.92 -7.49 -41.65
C ASN A 502 -0.21 -6.31 -40.97
N ILE A 503 0.46 -5.49 -41.79
CA ILE A 503 1.28 -4.37 -41.34
C ILE A 503 0.55 -3.07 -41.66
N PHE A 504 0.30 -2.26 -40.65
CA PHE A 504 -0.33 -0.94 -40.80
C PHE A 504 0.74 0.15 -40.85
N ILE A 505 0.78 0.93 -41.93
CA ILE A 505 1.69 2.07 -42.06
C ILE A 505 0.92 3.36 -41.82
N LEU A 506 1.46 4.16 -40.91
CA LEU A 506 0.94 5.47 -40.55
C LEU A 506 1.98 6.55 -40.79
N GLY A 507 1.67 7.49 -41.68
CA GLY A 507 2.48 8.68 -41.94
C GLY A 507 1.60 9.92 -42.06
N LYS A 508 2.19 11.11 -42.11
CA LYS A 508 1.43 12.32 -42.43
C LYS A 508 1.24 12.40 -43.95
N ALA A 509 0.00 12.24 -44.41
CA ALA A 509 -0.34 12.23 -45.84
C ALA A 509 -0.04 13.53 -46.61
N HIS A 510 0.24 14.65 -45.91
CA HIS A 510 0.52 15.95 -46.54
C HIS A 510 2.01 16.28 -46.63
N ASP A 511 2.89 15.45 -46.07
CA ASP A 511 4.34 15.68 -46.07
C ASP A 511 5.00 14.82 -47.16
N GLU A 512 5.57 15.46 -48.17
CA GLU A 512 6.18 14.79 -49.33
C GLU A 512 7.31 13.83 -48.94
N ALA A 513 8.12 14.20 -47.93
CA ALA A 513 9.21 13.35 -47.46
C ALA A 513 8.66 12.07 -46.81
N LEU A 514 7.59 12.21 -46.02
CA LEU A 514 6.90 11.09 -45.39
C LEU A 514 6.20 10.17 -46.39
N ILE A 515 5.62 10.72 -47.45
CA ILE A 515 5.03 9.93 -48.54
C ILE A 515 6.10 9.07 -49.22
N LYS A 516 7.26 9.68 -49.54
CA LYS A 516 8.39 8.96 -50.13
C LYS A 516 8.90 7.83 -49.23
N ASN A 517 9.04 8.11 -47.94
CA ASN A 517 9.48 7.15 -46.93
C ASN A 517 8.45 6.00 -46.76
N SER A 518 7.16 6.33 -46.81
CA SER A 518 6.07 5.34 -46.75
C SER A 518 6.11 4.42 -47.97
N ARG A 519 6.37 4.96 -49.16
CA ARG A 519 6.58 4.17 -50.38
C ARG A 519 7.78 3.23 -50.23
N GLU A 520 8.93 3.75 -49.77
CA GLU A 520 10.16 2.98 -49.62
C GLU A 520 9.98 1.79 -48.66
N ILE A 521 9.36 2.02 -47.50
CA ILE A 521 9.05 0.95 -46.56
C ILE A 521 8.06 -0.05 -47.14
N THR A 522 7.01 0.42 -47.83
CA THR A 522 6.00 -0.46 -48.45
C THR A 522 6.65 -1.40 -49.45
N ASP A 523 7.46 -0.84 -50.34
CA ASP A 523 8.22 -1.57 -51.36
C ASP A 523 9.20 -2.57 -50.74
N TRP A 524 9.94 -2.17 -49.69
CA TRP A 524 10.83 -3.05 -48.95
C TRP A 524 10.09 -4.21 -48.28
N LEU A 525 8.97 -3.94 -47.61
CA LEU A 525 8.16 -4.96 -46.92
C LEU A 525 7.59 -5.98 -47.91
N LEU A 526 7.04 -5.52 -49.04
CA LEU A 526 6.45 -6.40 -50.06
C LEU A 526 7.48 -7.33 -50.72
N ARG A 527 8.73 -6.87 -50.87
CA ARG A 527 9.85 -7.70 -51.38
C ARG A 527 10.45 -8.64 -50.35
N LYS A 528 10.36 -8.30 -49.06
CA LYS A 528 11.04 -9.05 -48.00
C LYS A 528 10.41 -10.43 -47.74
N ASP A 529 9.08 -10.50 -47.70
CA ASP A 529 8.34 -11.74 -47.44
C ASP A 529 7.03 -11.76 -48.25
N PRO A 530 6.74 -12.84 -49.00
CA PRO A 530 5.47 -12.99 -49.71
C PRO A 530 4.24 -13.04 -48.78
N GLY A 531 4.42 -13.33 -47.48
CA GLY A 531 3.34 -13.42 -46.50
C GLY A 531 2.81 -12.07 -46.00
N TYR A 532 3.51 -10.96 -46.23
CA TYR A 532 3.09 -9.65 -45.71
C TYR A 532 2.02 -8.99 -46.58
N THR A 533 1.00 -8.45 -45.90
CA THR A 533 -0.01 -7.55 -46.44
C THR A 533 0.18 -6.18 -45.81
N VAL A 534 0.39 -5.15 -46.62
CA VAL A 534 0.71 -3.79 -46.17
C VAL A 534 -0.51 -2.90 -46.36
N TYR A 535 -0.92 -2.22 -45.30
CA TYR A 535 -2.02 -1.27 -45.30
C TYR A 535 -1.48 0.15 -45.26
N VAL A 536 -1.84 0.97 -46.24
CA VAL A 536 -1.49 2.40 -46.32
C VAL A 536 -2.75 3.27 -46.33
N GLU A 537 -2.60 4.56 -46.05
CA GLU A 537 -3.75 5.46 -45.98
C GLU A 537 -4.45 5.57 -47.34
N GLN A 538 -5.78 5.54 -47.36
CA GLN A 538 -6.55 5.62 -48.60
C GLN A 538 -6.24 6.87 -49.44
N THR A 539 -5.87 7.99 -48.80
CA THR A 539 -5.47 9.24 -49.48
C THR A 539 -4.22 9.08 -50.36
N LEU A 540 -3.40 8.05 -50.12
CA LEU A 540 -2.19 7.77 -50.91
C LEU A 540 -2.48 6.96 -52.17
N LYS A 541 -3.69 6.43 -52.35
CA LYS A 541 -4.06 5.58 -53.49
C LYS A 541 -3.84 6.27 -54.83
N ASP A 542 -4.27 7.53 -54.93
CA ASP A 542 -4.22 8.33 -56.15
C ASP A 542 -3.03 9.31 -56.16
N ASN A 543 -2.09 9.17 -55.22
CA ASN A 543 -0.96 10.09 -55.07
C ASN A 543 0.22 9.70 -55.99
N ASN A 544 0.66 10.65 -56.82
CA ASN A 544 1.74 10.46 -57.79
C ASN A 544 3.11 10.15 -57.17
N ILE A 545 3.39 10.63 -55.95
CA ILE A 545 4.69 10.42 -55.28
C ILE A 545 4.77 8.99 -54.74
N PHE A 546 3.66 8.52 -54.17
CA PHE A 546 3.56 7.15 -53.65
C PHE A 546 3.52 6.13 -54.79
N ASP A 547 2.82 6.44 -55.90
CA ASP A 547 2.73 5.62 -57.10
C ASP A 547 2.25 4.18 -56.80
N ALA A 548 1.05 4.09 -56.19
CA ALA A 548 0.43 2.81 -55.90
C ALA A 548 0.21 1.95 -57.16
N ALA A 549 -0.07 2.59 -58.30
CA ALA A 549 -0.26 1.90 -59.57
C ALA A 549 1.04 1.24 -60.06
N GLY A 550 2.19 1.91 -59.92
CA GLY A 550 3.50 1.33 -60.22
C GLY A 550 3.82 0.12 -59.35
N LEU A 551 3.53 0.17 -58.04
CA LEU A 551 3.70 -0.97 -57.15
C LEU A 551 2.78 -2.14 -57.51
N LEU A 552 1.52 -1.89 -57.86
CA LEU A 552 0.55 -2.93 -58.22
C LEU A 552 0.79 -3.57 -59.60
N GLN A 553 1.61 -2.96 -60.46
CA GLN A 553 1.98 -3.54 -61.76
C GLN A 553 2.93 -4.74 -61.63
N GLU A 554 3.70 -4.82 -60.54
CA GLU A 554 4.49 -6.01 -60.24
C GLU A 554 3.55 -7.17 -59.88
N LYS A 555 3.50 -8.23 -60.71
CA LYS A 555 2.59 -9.38 -60.53
C LYS A 555 2.71 -10.05 -59.16
N GLU A 556 3.84 -9.91 -58.48
CA GLU A 556 4.08 -10.46 -57.14
C GLU A 556 3.41 -9.66 -56.02
N PHE A 557 2.99 -8.41 -56.26
CA PHE A 557 2.41 -7.52 -55.23
C PHE A 557 0.88 -7.45 -55.27
N GLY A 558 0.26 -8.07 -56.29
CA GLY A 558 -1.19 -8.08 -56.47
C GLY A 558 -1.94 -8.66 -55.26
N GLY A 559 -2.83 -7.86 -54.68
CA GLY A 559 -3.66 -8.25 -53.52
C GLY A 559 -2.96 -8.19 -52.16
N ARG A 560 -1.71 -7.67 -52.09
CA ARG A 560 -0.95 -7.51 -50.85
C ARG A 560 -0.83 -6.06 -50.37
N LEU A 561 -1.16 -5.09 -51.22
CA LEU A 561 -1.26 -3.68 -50.87
C LEU A 561 -2.72 -3.30 -50.71
N GLU A 562 -3.09 -2.93 -49.49
CA GLU A 562 -4.46 -2.55 -49.12
C GLU A 562 -4.50 -1.13 -48.58
N PHE A 563 -5.69 -0.53 -48.58
CA PHE A 563 -5.89 0.84 -48.14
C PHE A 563 -6.79 0.90 -46.90
N TRP A 564 -6.30 1.53 -45.83
CA TRP A 564 -7.07 1.69 -44.60
C TRP A 564 -7.85 3.00 -44.57
N THR A 565 -8.97 2.98 -43.84
CA THR A 565 -9.83 4.13 -43.56
C THR A 565 -10.05 4.27 -42.05
N ASN A 566 -10.46 5.47 -41.60
CA ASN A 566 -10.74 5.69 -40.17
C ASN A 566 -11.82 4.73 -39.64
N ASP A 567 -12.85 4.44 -40.44
CA ASP A 567 -13.91 3.50 -40.07
C ASP A 567 -13.39 2.06 -39.92
N MET A 568 -12.45 1.65 -40.77
CA MET A 568 -11.81 0.33 -40.69
C MET A 568 -11.03 0.19 -39.38
N CYS A 569 -10.26 1.22 -38.99
CA CYS A 569 -9.52 1.24 -37.73
C CYS A 569 -10.46 1.17 -36.51
N ALA A 570 -11.59 1.86 -36.57
CA ALA A 570 -12.58 1.87 -35.49
C ALA A 570 -13.34 0.54 -35.36
N GLN A 571 -13.73 -0.08 -36.48
CA GLN A 571 -14.59 -1.28 -36.47
C GLN A 571 -13.80 -2.60 -36.43
N ARG A 572 -12.61 -2.65 -37.02
CA ARG A 572 -11.82 -3.90 -37.17
C ARG A 572 -10.36 -3.74 -36.77
N PRO A 573 -10.04 -3.26 -35.55
CA PRO A 573 -8.66 -3.07 -35.08
C PRO A 573 -7.84 -4.37 -35.05
N GLN A 574 -8.50 -5.52 -34.85
CA GLN A 574 -7.89 -6.85 -34.83
C GLN A 574 -7.32 -7.32 -36.17
N THR A 575 -7.58 -6.58 -37.26
CA THR A 575 -7.04 -6.90 -38.58
C THR A 575 -5.54 -6.68 -38.63
N PHE A 576 -5.01 -5.76 -37.83
CA PHE A 576 -3.61 -5.34 -37.90
C PHE A 576 -2.79 -6.00 -36.79
N ASP A 577 -1.66 -6.60 -37.17
CA ASP A 577 -0.76 -7.25 -36.23
C ASP A 577 0.24 -6.25 -35.62
N ILE A 578 0.63 -5.25 -36.40
CA ILE A 578 1.61 -4.23 -36.00
C ILE A 578 1.35 -2.90 -36.70
N VAL A 579 1.64 -1.80 -36.00
CA VAL A 579 1.57 -0.42 -36.53
C VAL A 579 2.98 0.15 -36.67
N LEU A 580 3.30 0.66 -37.85
CA LEU A 580 4.53 1.40 -38.15
C LEU A 580 4.19 2.89 -38.27
N ALA A 581 4.52 3.67 -37.24
CA ALA A 581 4.32 5.10 -37.22
C ALA A 581 5.59 5.82 -37.72
N LEU A 582 5.47 6.55 -38.83
CA LEU A 582 6.53 7.34 -39.45
C LEU A 582 6.28 8.82 -39.15
N GLY A 583 7.14 9.44 -38.34
CA GLY A 583 7.02 10.85 -38.00
C GLY A 583 7.52 11.20 -36.60
N GLY A 584 6.82 12.13 -35.95
CA GLY A 584 7.10 12.55 -34.58
C GLY A 584 6.08 12.01 -33.58
N ASP A 585 6.11 12.54 -32.36
CA ASP A 585 5.17 12.17 -31.29
C ASP A 585 3.70 12.38 -31.70
N GLY A 586 3.40 13.42 -32.50
CA GLY A 586 2.05 13.66 -33.02
C GLY A 586 1.49 12.54 -33.92
N THR A 587 2.37 11.76 -34.57
CA THR A 587 1.97 10.57 -35.35
C THR A 587 1.57 9.43 -34.41
N VAL A 588 2.27 9.27 -33.27
CA VAL A 588 1.93 8.26 -32.24
C VAL A 588 0.59 8.61 -31.57
N LEU A 589 0.35 9.90 -31.29
CA LEU A 589 -0.96 10.36 -30.83
C LEU A 589 -2.05 10.10 -31.88
N TYR A 590 -1.74 10.20 -33.17
CA TYR A 590 -2.67 9.80 -34.24
C TYR A 590 -3.01 8.32 -34.20
N ALA A 591 -2.02 7.46 -33.96
CA ALA A 591 -2.25 6.03 -33.79
C ALA A 591 -3.17 5.76 -32.59
N SER A 592 -2.91 6.37 -31.42
CA SER A 592 -3.79 6.23 -30.26
C SER A 592 -5.22 6.69 -30.56
N TRP A 593 -5.36 7.79 -31.32
CA TRP A 593 -6.64 8.33 -31.72
C TRP A 593 -7.44 7.40 -32.64
N LEU A 594 -6.79 6.80 -33.64
CA LEU A 594 -7.44 5.84 -34.55
C LEU A 594 -7.92 4.59 -33.82
N PHE A 595 -7.17 4.13 -32.82
CA PHE A 595 -7.44 2.92 -32.06
C PHE A 595 -7.99 3.23 -30.67
N GLN A 596 -9.25 3.67 -30.62
CA GLN A 596 -9.97 4.01 -29.37
C GLN A 596 -10.19 2.82 -28.43
N ARG A 597 -9.99 1.57 -28.88
CA ARG A 597 -10.09 0.36 -28.04
C ARG A 597 -8.75 -0.38 -28.03
N ILE A 598 -8.71 -1.56 -28.65
CA ILE A 598 -7.52 -2.39 -28.80
C ILE A 598 -6.53 -1.69 -29.73
N VAL A 599 -5.30 -1.54 -29.27
CA VAL A 599 -4.21 -0.92 -30.03
C VAL A 599 -3.21 -2.01 -30.40
N PRO A 600 -2.88 -2.21 -31.70
CA PRO A 600 -1.79 -3.10 -32.08
C PRO A 600 -0.43 -2.55 -31.60
N PRO A 601 0.56 -3.42 -31.32
CA PRO A 601 1.92 -2.98 -30.99
C PRO A 601 2.45 -1.96 -31.99
N THR A 602 2.89 -0.80 -31.49
CA THR A 602 3.30 0.33 -32.34
C THR A 602 4.82 0.53 -32.32
N ILE A 603 5.46 0.45 -33.48
CA ILE A 603 6.85 0.84 -33.73
C ILE A 603 6.85 2.27 -34.28
N ALA A 604 7.50 3.19 -33.60
CA ALA A 604 7.53 4.60 -33.96
C ALA A 604 8.94 5.05 -34.41
N PHE A 605 9.05 5.45 -35.67
CA PHE A 605 10.28 5.91 -36.33
C PHE A 605 10.35 7.44 -36.37
N SER A 606 11.43 8.00 -35.83
CA SER A 606 11.78 9.42 -35.90
C SER A 606 12.46 9.77 -37.23
N LEU A 607 12.16 10.95 -37.76
CA LEU A 607 12.63 11.45 -39.07
C LEU A 607 13.47 12.74 -39.00
N GLY A 608 14.07 13.00 -37.84
CA GLY A 608 15.00 14.14 -37.66
C GLY A 608 14.68 15.03 -36.47
N SER A 609 13.40 15.16 -36.08
CA SER A 609 13.04 15.73 -34.78
C SER A 609 12.94 14.62 -33.73
N LEU A 610 13.67 14.78 -32.64
CA LEU A 610 13.67 13.81 -31.55
C LEU A 610 12.41 14.01 -30.70
N GLY A 611 11.61 12.95 -30.59
CA GLY A 611 10.42 12.89 -29.72
C GLY A 611 10.61 11.91 -28.56
N PHE A 612 9.73 12.00 -27.56
CA PHE A 612 9.74 11.09 -26.40
C PHE A 612 9.08 9.73 -26.71
N LEU A 613 8.24 9.65 -27.76
CA LEU A 613 7.51 8.45 -28.16
C LEU A 613 8.15 7.75 -29.36
N THR A 614 8.88 8.49 -30.20
CA THR A 614 9.59 7.95 -31.38
C THR A 614 10.98 7.46 -31.00
N LYS A 615 11.14 6.13 -30.89
CA LYS A 615 12.35 5.50 -30.35
C LYS A 615 13.28 4.92 -31.41
N PHE A 616 12.77 4.70 -32.62
CA PHE A 616 13.52 4.10 -33.71
C PHE A 616 14.00 5.18 -34.68
N ASP A 617 15.20 5.03 -35.19
CA ASP A 617 15.69 5.87 -36.27
C ASP A 617 15.20 5.31 -37.61
N PHE A 618 14.61 6.17 -38.44
CA PHE A 618 14.16 5.77 -39.77
C PHE A 618 15.32 5.29 -40.63
N GLU A 619 16.52 5.88 -40.55
CA GLU A 619 17.67 5.46 -41.37
C GLU A 619 18.05 3.98 -41.15
N LEU A 620 17.73 3.44 -39.99
CA LEU A 620 18.00 2.06 -39.58
C LEU A 620 16.75 1.16 -39.64
N TYR A 621 15.70 1.56 -40.37
CA TYR A 621 14.45 0.79 -40.45
C TYR A 621 14.65 -0.66 -40.96
N PRO A 622 15.48 -0.96 -42.00
CA PRO A 622 15.57 -2.32 -42.54
C PRO A 622 16.13 -3.30 -41.52
N GLN A 623 17.14 -2.86 -40.76
CA GLN A 623 17.75 -3.64 -39.69
C GLN A 623 16.78 -3.79 -38.52
N SER A 624 16.18 -2.68 -38.08
CA SER A 624 15.27 -2.64 -36.94
C SER A 624 14.05 -3.55 -37.13
N LEU A 625 13.40 -3.49 -38.30
CA LEU A 625 12.26 -4.34 -38.63
C LEU A 625 12.66 -5.80 -38.79
N SER A 626 13.78 -6.09 -39.46
CA SER A 626 14.26 -7.47 -39.62
C SER A 626 14.53 -8.14 -38.27
N THR A 627 15.19 -7.43 -37.35
CA THR A 627 15.44 -7.95 -36.00
C THR A 627 14.15 -8.07 -35.20
N ALA A 628 13.24 -7.08 -35.28
CA ALA A 628 11.95 -7.12 -34.59
C ALA A 628 11.10 -8.33 -35.00
N PHE A 629 11.06 -8.65 -36.29
CA PHE A 629 10.26 -9.77 -36.82
C PHE A 629 10.93 -11.14 -36.59
N ALA A 630 12.27 -11.22 -36.62
CA ALA A 630 12.99 -12.48 -36.41
C ALA A 630 13.18 -12.85 -34.92
N ASP A 631 13.69 -11.91 -34.12
CA ASP A 631 14.06 -12.14 -32.72
C ASP A 631 12.92 -11.86 -31.73
N GLY A 632 11.85 -11.23 -32.21
CA GLY A 632 10.70 -10.79 -31.44
C GLY A 632 10.85 -9.37 -30.89
N ILE A 633 9.76 -8.85 -30.36
CA ILE A 633 9.65 -7.47 -29.85
C ILE A 633 9.56 -7.45 -28.32
N THR A 634 9.97 -6.34 -27.72
CA THR A 634 9.66 -6.02 -26.31
C THR A 634 8.65 -4.88 -26.31
N VAL A 635 7.60 -4.98 -25.50
CA VAL A 635 6.51 -3.99 -25.45
C VAL A 635 6.48 -3.33 -24.08
N SER A 636 6.35 -2.00 -24.06
CA SER A 636 6.06 -1.18 -22.89
C SER A 636 4.62 -0.70 -22.99
N LEU A 637 3.82 -1.01 -21.97
CA LEU A 637 2.43 -0.53 -21.88
C LEU A 637 2.42 0.87 -21.29
N ARG A 638 1.86 1.83 -22.03
CA ARG A 638 1.65 3.20 -21.57
C ARG A 638 0.21 3.39 -21.11
N LEU A 639 0.03 4.03 -19.97
CA LEU A 639 -1.29 4.42 -19.46
C LEU A 639 -1.99 5.32 -20.48
N ARG A 640 -3.28 5.08 -20.68
CA ARG A 640 -4.21 6.01 -21.34
C ARG A 640 -5.30 6.40 -20.35
N PHE A 641 -5.89 7.58 -20.53
CA PHE A 641 -7.14 7.94 -19.88
C PHE A 641 -8.33 7.53 -20.71
N GLU A 642 -9.41 7.14 -20.03
CA GLU A 642 -10.75 7.12 -20.58
C GLU A 642 -11.45 8.39 -20.06
N ALA A 643 -11.74 9.33 -20.97
CA ALA A 643 -12.39 10.59 -20.66
C ALA A 643 -13.81 10.61 -21.24
N THR A 644 -14.81 10.85 -20.41
CA THR A 644 -16.23 10.94 -20.82
C THR A 644 -16.78 12.32 -20.57
N VAL A 645 -17.37 12.93 -21.60
CA VAL A 645 -18.07 14.22 -21.49
C VAL A 645 -19.48 13.97 -20.96
N MET A 646 -19.83 14.63 -19.87
CA MET A 646 -21.12 14.54 -19.21
C MET A 646 -21.85 15.89 -19.35
N ARG A 647 -23.05 15.83 -19.89
CA ARG A 647 -23.91 16.99 -20.19
C ARG A 647 -25.02 17.12 -19.17
N SER A 648 -25.19 18.33 -18.64
CA SER A 648 -26.29 18.64 -17.71
C SER A 648 -27.65 18.53 -18.42
N GLN A 649 -28.63 17.92 -17.74
CA GLN A 649 -30.01 17.85 -18.19
C GLN A 649 -30.81 19.02 -17.58
N GLU A 650 -31.67 19.65 -18.38
CA GLU A 650 -32.56 20.69 -17.88
C GLU A 650 -33.59 20.11 -16.89
N ARG A 651 -33.73 20.75 -15.73
CA ARG A 651 -34.65 20.38 -14.65
C ARG A 651 -35.34 21.61 -14.11
N ASP A 652 -36.62 21.46 -13.74
CA ASP A 652 -37.41 22.49 -13.09
C ASP A 652 -37.07 22.54 -11.59
N GLY A 653 -36.10 23.37 -11.21
CA GLY A 653 -35.69 23.57 -9.80
C GLY A 653 -34.92 24.89 -9.61
N LYS A 654 -35.08 25.54 -8.44
CA LYS A 654 -34.33 26.76 -8.10
C LYS A 654 -33.07 26.39 -7.30
N GLY A 655 -31.91 26.72 -7.88
CA GLY A 655 -30.58 26.54 -7.28
C GLY A 655 -29.95 25.22 -7.69
N ARG A 656 -29.30 25.18 -8.86
CA ARG A 656 -28.48 24.03 -9.29
C ARG A 656 -27.06 24.27 -8.84
N ASP A 657 -26.47 23.28 -8.18
CA ASP A 657 -25.08 23.28 -7.77
C ASP A 657 -24.44 21.98 -8.22
N LEU A 658 -23.29 22.10 -8.90
CA LEU A 658 -22.57 20.95 -9.44
C LEU A 658 -21.97 20.10 -8.32
N VAL A 659 -21.65 20.72 -7.18
CA VAL A 659 -21.18 20.01 -5.99
C VAL A 659 -22.28 19.09 -5.44
N GLU A 660 -23.50 19.59 -5.29
CA GLU A 660 -24.64 18.78 -4.82
C GLU A 660 -25.00 17.65 -5.79
N GLU A 661 -24.96 17.93 -7.10
CA GLU A 661 -25.27 16.94 -8.14
C GLU A 661 -24.23 15.83 -8.30
N LEU A 662 -22.96 16.07 -7.91
CA LEU A 662 -21.87 15.10 -8.07
C LEU A 662 -21.48 14.39 -6.77
N ILE A 663 -21.53 15.09 -5.63
CA ILE A 663 -21.05 14.56 -4.33
C ILE A 663 -22.04 14.79 -3.17
N GLY A 664 -23.12 15.53 -3.38
CA GLY A 664 -24.10 15.85 -2.34
C GLY A 664 -25.32 14.93 -2.34
N GLU A 665 -26.45 15.45 -1.85
CA GLU A 665 -27.68 14.66 -1.67
C GLU A 665 -28.27 14.14 -2.99
N GLU A 666 -27.89 14.75 -4.12
CA GLU A 666 -28.36 14.40 -5.47
C GLU A 666 -27.40 13.48 -6.26
N CYS A 667 -26.31 13.01 -5.66
CA CYS A 667 -25.32 12.17 -6.35
C CYS A 667 -25.88 10.82 -6.89
N ASP A 668 -26.89 10.27 -6.21
CA ASP A 668 -27.59 9.04 -6.62
C ASP A 668 -28.63 9.28 -7.74
N ASP A 669 -28.89 10.54 -8.11
CA ASP A 669 -29.83 10.86 -9.17
C ASP A 669 -29.16 10.72 -10.55
N HIS A 670 -29.34 9.53 -11.13
CA HIS A 670 -28.78 9.17 -12.42
C HIS A 670 -29.31 10.01 -13.60
N HIS A 671 -30.37 10.81 -13.37
CA HIS A 671 -30.98 11.67 -14.39
C HIS A 671 -30.40 13.10 -14.42
N THR A 672 -29.37 13.43 -13.64
CA THR A 672 -28.79 14.80 -13.64
C THR A 672 -28.02 15.07 -14.94
N HIS A 673 -27.27 14.09 -15.41
CA HIS A 673 -26.42 14.22 -16.59
C HIS A 673 -26.52 13.01 -17.54
N TYR A 674 -26.28 13.24 -18.83
CA TYR A 674 -26.10 12.19 -19.84
C TYR A 674 -24.72 12.30 -20.48
N SER A 675 -24.20 11.17 -20.95
CA SER A 675 -22.89 11.09 -21.58
C SER A 675 -22.97 11.42 -23.08
N ASP A 676 -22.13 12.34 -23.55
CA ASP A 676 -22.10 12.87 -24.94
C ASP A 676 -20.96 12.28 -25.79
N GLY A 677 -20.02 11.58 -25.16
CA GLY A 677 -18.93 10.88 -25.85
C GLY A 677 -17.83 10.44 -24.89
N THR A 678 -17.11 9.38 -25.27
CA THR A 678 -15.97 8.84 -24.52
C THR A 678 -14.76 8.69 -25.44
N HIS A 679 -13.60 9.17 -24.99
CA HIS A 679 -12.35 9.14 -25.73
C HIS A 679 -11.23 8.51 -24.90
N ASN A 680 -10.39 7.71 -25.55
CA ASN A 680 -9.16 7.15 -24.99
C ASN A 680 -7.95 7.98 -25.42
N ILE A 681 -7.20 8.46 -24.42
CA ILE A 681 -6.27 9.59 -24.54
C ILE A 681 -4.91 9.19 -23.99
N LEU A 682 -3.83 9.47 -24.70
CA LEU A 682 -2.49 9.01 -24.32
C LEU A 682 -1.75 10.02 -23.44
N ASN A 683 -1.84 11.31 -23.74
CA ASN A 683 -1.10 12.35 -23.04
C ASN A 683 -1.96 13.06 -22.00
N GLU A 684 -2.92 13.88 -22.44
CA GLU A 684 -3.64 14.76 -21.51
C GLU A 684 -5.06 15.13 -21.95
N VAL A 685 -5.86 15.44 -20.92
CA VAL A 685 -7.14 16.15 -21.02
C VAL A 685 -6.91 17.57 -20.52
N VAL A 686 -7.21 18.56 -21.35
CA VAL A 686 -7.08 19.97 -20.99
C VAL A 686 -8.46 20.59 -20.97
N VAL A 687 -8.86 21.20 -19.87
CA VAL A 687 -10.05 22.05 -19.81
C VAL A 687 -9.59 23.49 -19.72
N ASP A 688 -9.77 24.26 -20.79
CA ASP A 688 -9.32 25.65 -20.91
C ASP A 688 -10.48 26.62 -21.13
N ARG A 689 -10.25 27.92 -20.96
CA ARG A 689 -11.25 28.99 -21.19
C ARG A 689 -11.67 29.14 -22.65
N GLY A 690 -11.01 28.46 -23.59
CA GLY A 690 -11.23 28.57 -25.03
C GLY A 690 -11.03 29.99 -25.56
N PRO A 691 -11.94 30.49 -26.42
CA PRO A 691 -11.84 31.82 -27.00
C PRO A 691 -12.20 32.94 -26.02
N ASN A 692 -12.70 32.61 -24.83
CA ASN A 692 -13.23 33.61 -23.89
C ASN A 692 -12.09 34.47 -23.30
N PRO A 693 -12.24 35.81 -23.22
CA PRO A 693 -11.19 36.69 -22.70
C PRO A 693 -11.07 36.66 -21.18
N THR A 694 -12.11 36.18 -20.49
CA THR A 694 -12.15 36.04 -19.03
C THR A 694 -11.58 34.70 -18.59
N MET A 695 -11.00 34.66 -17.39
CA MET A 695 -10.56 33.42 -16.74
C MET A 695 -11.70 32.41 -16.57
N SER A 696 -11.37 31.12 -16.74
CA SER A 696 -12.31 30.02 -16.49
C SER A 696 -12.41 29.73 -14.99
N SER A 697 -13.60 29.31 -14.56
CA SER A 697 -13.82 28.70 -13.24
C SER A 697 -14.13 27.23 -13.48
N ILE A 698 -13.31 26.35 -12.90
CA ILE A 698 -13.38 24.90 -13.11
C ILE A 698 -13.33 24.22 -11.75
N GLU A 699 -14.33 23.43 -11.43
CA GLU A 699 -14.37 22.64 -10.20
C GLU A 699 -13.70 21.30 -10.44
N LEU A 700 -12.74 20.96 -9.57
CA LEU A 700 -12.04 19.70 -9.60
C LEU A 700 -12.55 18.81 -8.47
N PHE A 701 -13.03 17.63 -8.84
CA PHE A 701 -13.44 16.58 -7.92
C PHE A 701 -12.54 15.36 -8.10
N GLY A 702 -12.23 14.68 -7.00
CA GLY A 702 -11.53 13.41 -7.00
C GLY A 702 -12.31 12.37 -6.21
N ASP A 703 -12.66 11.26 -6.86
CA ASP A 703 -13.63 10.29 -6.34
C ASP A 703 -14.89 11.01 -5.84
N ASP A 704 -15.22 10.94 -4.55
CA ASP A 704 -16.43 11.52 -3.98
C ASP A 704 -16.14 12.80 -3.17
N GLU A 705 -15.00 13.46 -3.45
CA GLU A 705 -14.55 14.67 -2.76
C GLU A 705 -14.34 15.85 -3.73
N HIS A 706 -14.80 17.04 -3.34
CA HIS A 706 -14.42 18.30 -3.99
C HIS A 706 -13.02 18.70 -3.55
N PHE A 707 -12.09 18.80 -4.49
CA PHE A 707 -10.71 19.18 -4.18
C PHE A 707 -10.57 20.69 -4.08
N THR A 708 -10.96 21.39 -5.13
CA THR A 708 -10.91 22.86 -5.18
C THR A 708 -11.58 23.38 -6.45
N THR A 709 -11.95 24.66 -6.42
CA THR A 709 -12.40 25.41 -7.59
C THR A 709 -11.22 26.20 -8.15
N VAL A 710 -10.76 25.81 -9.34
CA VAL A 710 -9.62 26.40 -10.04
C VAL A 710 -10.08 27.59 -10.86
N GLN A 711 -9.47 28.73 -10.55
CA GLN A 711 -9.64 30.00 -11.25
C GLN A 711 -8.37 30.29 -12.06
N ALA A 712 -8.40 29.96 -13.35
CA ALA A 712 -7.21 29.90 -14.20
C ALA A 712 -7.54 30.04 -15.69
N ASP A 713 -6.52 30.08 -16.55
CA ASP A 713 -6.72 29.88 -18.00
C ASP A 713 -7.22 28.47 -18.32
N GLY A 714 -6.90 27.51 -17.44
CA GLY A 714 -7.42 26.15 -17.51
C GLY A 714 -6.77 25.19 -16.52
N ILE A 715 -7.09 23.90 -16.67
CA ILE A 715 -6.49 22.78 -15.94
C ILE A 715 -6.07 21.68 -16.93
N CYS A 716 -4.90 21.10 -16.69
CA CYS A 716 -4.32 20.02 -17.46
C CYS A 716 -4.23 18.76 -16.59
N VAL A 717 -4.91 17.69 -16.99
CA VAL A 717 -4.83 16.37 -16.38
C VAL A 717 -4.06 15.45 -17.32
N SER A 718 -2.87 15.03 -16.91
CA SER A 718 -1.88 14.37 -17.75
C SER A 718 -1.52 12.98 -17.24
N THR A 719 -1.32 12.04 -18.16
CA THR A 719 -0.69 10.74 -17.88
C THR A 719 0.81 10.96 -17.62
N PRO A 720 1.53 9.95 -17.12
CA PRO A 720 2.99 9.99 -17.04
C PRO A 720 3.65 10.18 -18.41
N THR A 721 3.03 9.67 -19.48
CA THR A 721 3.50 9.85 -20.86
C THR A 721 3.30 11.29 -21.33
N GLY A 722 2.17 11.92 -20.99
CA GLY A 722 1.91 13.34 -21.25
C GLY A 722 2.73 14.30 -20.39
N SER A 723 3.44 13.82 -19.36
CA SER A 723 4.21 14.68 -18.46
C SER A 723 5.29 15.51 -19.17
N THR A 724 5.77 15.03 -20.33
CA THR A 724 6.74 15.70 -21.22
C THR A 724 6.11 16.58 -22.29
N ALA A 725 4.78 16.60 -22.40
CA ALA A 725 4.02 17.34 -23.40
C ALA A 725 3.48 18.67 -22.83
N TYR A 726 2.17 18.94 -22.94
CA TYR A 726 1.61 20.22 -22.53
C TYR A 726 1.70 20.45 -21.02
N ASN A 727 1.65 19.38 -20.23
CA ASN A 727 1.87 19.44 -18.78
C ASN A 727 3.23 20.07 -18.40
N LEU A 728 4.30 19.76 -19.12
CA LEU A 728 5.63 20.34 -18.87
C LEU A 728 5.62 21.85 -19.13
N ALA A 729 4.97 22.28 -20.22
CA ALA A 729 4.84 23.69 -20.58
C ALA A 729 4.01 24.47 -19.56
N ALA A 730 2.99 23.84 -18.96
CA ALA A 730 2.18 24.42 -17.90
C ALA A 730 2.90 24.47 -16.52
N GLY A 731 4.14 23.98 -16.42
CA GLY A 731 4.93 23.97 -15.18
C GLY A 731 4.75 22.71 -14.32
N GLY A 732 4.14 21.65 -14.88
CA GLY A 732 4.01 20.34 -14.25
C GLY A 732 5.34 19.58 -14.18
N SER A 733 5.40 18.58 -13.30
CA SER A 733 6.61 17.76 -13.10
C SER A 733 6.77 16.71 -14.21
N LEU A 734 8.02 16.36 -14.51
CA LEU A 734 8.35 15.21 -15.36
C LEU A 734 8.15 13.91 -14.60
N CYS A 735 7.52 12.93 -15.25
CA CYS A 735 7.22 11.64 -14.65
C CYS A 735 7.71 10.49 -15.54
N HIS A 736 8.24 9.44 -14.91
CA HIS A 736 8.64 8.23 -15.64
C HIS A 736 7.38 7.48 -16.14
N PRO A 737 7.33 6.99 -17.40
CA PRO A 737 6.14 6.36 -17.98
C PRO A 737 5.62 5.13 -17.22
N ASP A 738 6.49 4.44 -16.50
CA ASP A 738 6.15 3.25 -15.72
C ASP A 738 5.53 3.58 -14.34
N ASN A 739 5.48 4.85 -13.94
CA ASN A 739 4.90 5.26 -12.67
C ASN A 739 3.36 5.28 -12.77
N PRO A 740 2.63 4.61 -11.87
CA PRO A 740 1.17 4.53 -11.90
C PRO A 740 0.53 5.77 -11.26
N VAL A 741 0.63 6.92 -11.93
CA VAL A 741 0.17 8.22 -11.40
C VAL A 741 -0.55 9.05 -12.45
N VAL A 742 -1.41 9.95 -11.98
CA VAL A 742 -2.03 11.05 -12.74
C VAL A 742 -1.40 12.36 -12.29
N LEU A 743 -1.11 13.25 -13.23
CA LEU A 743 -0.62 14.59 -12.94
C LEU A 743 -1.73 15.61 -13.18
N VAL A 744 -1.91 16.55 -12.26
CA VAL A 744 -2.87 17.65 -12.38
C VAL A 744 -2.14 18.97 -12.24
N THR A 745 -2.20 19.79 -13.27
CA THR A 745 -1.47 21.07 -13.35
C THR A 745 -2.43 22.16 -13.81
N ALA A 746 -2.55 23.24 -13.03
CA ALA A 746 -3.32 24.41 -13.47
C ALA A 746 -2.51 25.27 -14.44
N ILE A 747 -3.18 25.83 -15.45
CA ILE A 747 -2.58 26.66 -16.49
C ILE A 747 -2.78 28.12 -16.08
N CYS A 748 -1.69 28.81 -15.73
CA CYS A 748 -1.72 30.23 -15.34
C CYS A 748 -2.79 30.54 -14.27
N ALA A 749 -2.79 29.77 -13.17
CA ALA A 749 -3.75 29.95 -12.08
C ALA A 749 -3.61 31.33 -11.42
N HIS A 750 -4.76 31.97 -11.15
CA HIS A 750 -4.81 33.22 -10.39
C HIS A 750 -4.62 32.98 -8.88
N THR A 751 -4.74 31.72 -8.44
CA THR A 751 -4.51 31.31 -7.05
C THR A 751 -3.03 31.02 -6.81
N LEU A 752 -2.38 31.80 -5.93
CA LEU A 752 -0.94 31.71 -5.63
C LEU A 752 -0.51 30.39 -4.96
N SER A 753 -1.45 29.62 -4.41
CA SER A 753 -1.19 28.37 -3.69
C SER A 753 -1.35 27.11 -4.55
N PHE A 754 -1.91 27.19 -5.76
CA PHE A 754 -2.11 26.01 -6.59
C PHE A 754 -0.78 25.52 -7.16
N ARG A 755 -0.33 24.35 -6.72
CA ARG A 755 0.88 23.67 -7.22
C ARG A 755 0.48 22.43 -8.02
N PRO A 756 1.31 21.97 -8.97
CA PRO A 756 1.08 20.69 -9.64
C PRO A 756 0.92 19.55 -8.63
N ILE A 757 -0.13 18.74 -8.80
CA ILE A 757 -0.51 17.64 -7.91
C ILE A 757 -0.24 16.31 -8.63
N ILE A 758 0.28 15.32 -7.90
CA ILE A 758 0.46 13.95 -8.39
C ILE A 758 -0.47 13.06 -7.59
N LEU A 759 -1.36 12.35 -8.28
CA LEU A 759 -2.42 11.51 -7.72
C LEU A 759 -2.22 10.06 -8.18
N PRO A 760 -2.78 9.06 -7.48
CA PRO A 760 -2.73 7.66 -7.94
C PRO A 760 -3.54 7.46 -9.23
N ASP A 761 -3.15 6.52 -10.09
CA ASP A 761 -3.86 6.14 -11.33
C ASP A 761 -5.25 5.51 -11.11
N THR A 762 -5.59 5.16 -9.87
CA THR A 762 -6.87 4.57 -9.48
C THR A 762 -7.95 5.60 -9.14
N ILE A 763 -7.61 6.89 -9.10
CA ILE A 763 -8.57 7.95 -8.81
C ILE A 763 -9.44 8.26 -10.04
N VAL A 764 -10.72 8.57 -9.81
CA VAL A 764 -11.61 9.13 -10.83
C VAL A 764 -11.66 10.64 -10.65
N LEU A 765 -11.17 11.40 -11.64
CA LEU A 765 -11.23 12.86 -11.60
C LEU A 765 -12.45 13.35 -12.37
N ARG A 766 -13.12 14.37 -11.85
CA ARG A 766 -14.16 15.10 -12.58
C ARG A 766 -13.78 16.57 -12.64
N CYS A 767 -13.74 17.13 -13.84
CA CYS A 767 -13.48 18.55 -14.08
C CYS A 767 -14.77 19.18 -14.61
N GLY A 768 -15.42 19.99 -13.79
CA GLY A 768 -16.74 20.56 -14.06
C GLY A 768 -16.72 22.07 -14.23
N VAL A 769 -17.65 22.59 -15.04
CA VAL A 769 -17.90 24.04 -15.11
C VAL A 769 -19.06 24.35 -14.17
N PRO A 770 -18.87 25.15 -13.11
CA PRO A 770 -19.95 25.40 -12.15
C PRO A 770 -21.10 26.19 -12.79
N TYR A 771 -22.31 26.04 -12.26
CA TYR A 771 -23.51 26.70 -12.83
C TYR A 771 -23.47 28.23 -12.75
N ASP A 772 -22.71 28.80 -11.81
CA ASP A 772 -22.50 30.24 -11.65
C ASP A 772 -21.33 30.78 -12.49
N ALA A 773 -20.68 29.92 -13.29
CA ALA A 773 -19.59 30.33 -14.17
C ALA A 773 -20.05 31.39 -15.18
N ARG A 774 -19.24 32.43 -15.33
CA ARG A 774 -19.54 33.56 -16.25
C ARG A 774 -19.45 33.18 -17.72
N THR A 775 -18.66 32.17 -18.05
CA THR A 775 -18.36 31.75 -19.42
C THR A 775 -18.22 30.23 -19.50
N SER A 776 -18.48 29.66 -20.67
CA SER A 776 -18.18 28.26 -20.97
C SER A 776 -16.67 28.00 -20.96
N SER A 777 -16.32 26.72 -20.81
CA SER A 777 -14.95 26.21 -20.96
C SER A 777 -14.87 25.23 -22.12
N TRP A 778 -13.68 24.79 -22.49
CA TRP A 778 -13.44 23.89 -23.60
C TRP A 778 -12.57 22.73 -23.15
N ALA A 779 -13.07 21.51 -23.32
CA ALA A 779 -12.30 20.29 -23.12
C ALA A 779 -11.56 19.92 -24.42
N SER A 780 -10.27 19.64 -24.31
CA SER A 780 -9.41 19.21 -25.41
C SER A 780 -8.77 17.88 -25.06
N PHE A 781 -8.82 16.93 -25.99
CA PHE A 781 -8.30 15.58 -25.83
C PHE A 781 -7.05 15.37 -26.72
N ASP A 782 -5.87 15.14 -26.12
CA ASP A 782 -4.57 15.03 -26.84
C ASP A 782 -4.28 16.19 -27.83
N GLY A 783 -4.83 17.37 -27.55
CA GLY A 783 -4.68 18.57 -28.39
C GLY A 783 -5.40 18.52 -29.74
N ARG A 784 -6.41 17.65 -29.90
CA ARG A 784 -7.11 17.43 -31.18
C ARG A 784 -8.58 17.80 -31.15
N GLU A 785 -9.40 16.92 -30.59
CA GLU A 785 -10.84 17.14 -30.51
C GLU A 785 -11.12 18.11 -29.37
N ARG A 786 -11.83 19.19 -29.71
CA ARG A 786 -12.22 20.24 -28.77
C ARG A 786 -13.74 20.25 -28.64
N VAL A 787 -14.22 20.13 -27.42
CA VAL A 787 -15.63 20.09 -27.07
C VAL A 787 -15.91 21.23 -26.09
N GLU A 788 -16.86 22.10 -26.42
CA GLU A 788 -17.31 23.15 -25.49
C GLU A 788 -18.07 22.51 -24.32
N LEU A 789 -17.77 22.92 -23.09
CA LEU A 789 -18.45 22.57 -21.84
C LEU A 789 -19.27 23.78 -21.37
N LYS A 790 -20.58 23.60 -21.26
CA LYS A 790 -21.49 24.63 -20.74
C LYS A 790 -21.50 24.59 -19.20
N PRO A 791 -21.97 25.66 -18.53
CA PRO A 791 -22.21 25.61 -17.08
C PRO A 791 -23.10 24.41 -16.69
N GLY A 792 -22.63 23.61 -15.74
CA GLY A 792 -23.19 22.32 -15.35
C GLY A 792 -22.52 21.11 -16.01
N ASP A 793 -21.89 21.26 -17.17
CA ASP A 793 -21.21 20.14 -17.83
C ASP A 793 -19.88 19.81 -17.13
N TYR A 794 -19.49 18.53 -17.17
CA TYR A 794 -18.22 18.07 -16.63
C TYR A 794 -17.58 16.96 -17.46
N VAL A 795 -16.28 16.77 -17.30
CA VAL A 795 -15.53 15.66 -17.91
C VAL A 795 -15.08 14.72 -16.81
N THR A 796 -15.45 13.45 -16.92
CA THR A 796 -14.95 12.37 -16.06
C THR A 796 -13.70 11.76 -16.68
N ILE A 797 -12.63 11.62 -15.91
CA ILE A 797 -11.33 11.14 -16.35
C ILE A 797 -10.90 9.99 -15.43
N SER A 798 -10.61 8.83 -16.01
CA SER A 798 -10.15 7.65 -15.29
C SER A 798 -9.09 6.89 -16.09
N ALA A 799 -8.37 5.96 -15.45
CA ALA A 799 -7.45 5.07 -16.16
C ALA A 799 -8.21 4.16 -17.14
N SER A 800 -7.74 4.11 -18.38
CA SER A 800 -8.32 3.26 -19.43
C SER A 800 -7.91 1.79 -19.25
N ARG A 801 -8.87 0.89 -19.49
CA ARG A 801 -8.63 -0.56 -19.63
C ARG A 801 -7.78 -0.93 -20.84
N PHE A 802 -7.59 -0.01 -21.78
CA PHE A 802 -6.84 -0.25 -23.02
C PHE A 802 -5.54 0.56 -23.02
N PRO A 803 -4.44 0.05 -22.46
CA PRO A 803 -3.15 0.74 -22.49
C PRO A 803 -2.59 0.78 -23.92
N PHE A 804 -1.67 1.71 -24.17
CA PHE A 804 -1.01 1.84 -25.48
C PHE A 804 0.30 1.02 -25.52
N PRO A 805 0.42 -0.03 -26.36
CA PRO A 805 1.62 -0.85 -26.46
C PRO A 805 2.67 -0.22 -27.36
N SER A 806 3.68 0.39 -26.74
CA SER A 806 4.84 0.96 -27.42
C SER A 806 5.97 -0.08 -27.53
N VAL A 807 6.43 -0.35 -28.75
CA VAL A 807 7.57 -1.25 -28.96
C VAL A 807 8.88 -0.57 -28.56
N LEU A 808 9.73 -1.30 -27.85
CA LEU A 808 11.04 -0.84 -27.40
C LEU A 808 12.16 -1.40 -28.28
N PRO A 809 13.23 -0.63 -28.54
CA PRO A 809 14.46 -1.15 -29.13
C PRO A 809 15.08 -2.25 -28.24
N LEU A 810 15.54 -3.35 -28.85
CA LEU A 810 16.01 -4.54 -28.13
C LEU A 810 17.21 -4.30 -27.20
N ASN A 811 18.02 -3.27 -27.46
CA ASN A 811 19.27 -2.99 -26.76
C ASN A 811 19.17 -1.93 -25.64
N LYS A 812 18.00 -1.27 -25.43
CA LYS A 812 17.89 -0.08 -24.56
C LYS A 812 16.78 -0.18 -23.51
N ARG A 813 16.84 -1.15 -22.59
CA ARG A 813 15.73 -1.39 -21.63
C ARG A 813 15.65 -0.46 -20.42
N ARG A 814 16.75 0.18 -19.97
CA ARG A 814 16.77 0.94 -18.70
C ARG A 814 17.11 2.43 -18.82
N THR A 815 17.86 2.83 -19.84
CA THR A 815 18.30 4.23 -20.01
C THR A 815 17.42 5.02 -20.97
N ASP A 816 16.51 4.38 -21.70
CA ASP A 816 15.83 4.99 -22.85
C ASP A 816 15.04 6.26 -22.51
N TRP A 817 14.37 6.31 -21.35
CA TRP A 817 13.68 7.52 -20.91
C TRP A 817 14.66 8.64 -20.53
N ILE A 818 15.73 8.33 -19.79
CA ILE A 818 16.79 9.30 -19.44
C ILE A 818 17.53 9.79 -20.67
N ASP A 819 17.81 8.90 -21.63
CA ASP A 819 18.42 9.22 -22.92
C ASP A 819 17.47 10.09 -23.76
N GLY A 820 16.16 9.82 -23.73
CA GLY A 820 15.15 10.66 -24.35
C GLY A 820 15.12 12.07 -23.76
N ILE A 821 15.15 12.17 -22.43
CA ILE A 821 15.23 13.42 -21.69
C ILE A 821 16.52 14.19 -22.00
N SER A 822 17.67 13.55 -21.87
CA SER A 822 18.97 14.19 -22.07
C SER A 822 19.13 14.71 -23.49
N ARG A 823 18.66 13.95 -24.49
CA ARG A 823 18.72 14.38 -25.90
C ARG A 823 17.72 15.49 -26.22
N THR A 824 16.48 15.40 -25.74
CA THR A 824 15.40 16.34 -26.11
C THR A 824 15.47 17.66 -25.33
N LEU A 825 15.79 17.60 -24.03
CA LEU A 825 15.89 18.78 -23.16
C LEU A 825 17.34 19.29 -23.00
N GLN A 826 18.30 18.67 -23.68
CA GLN A 826 19.74 18.94 -23.51
C GLN A 826 20.19 18.88 -22.03
N TRP A 827 19.53 18.01 -21.27
CA TRP A 827 19.78 17.85 -19.83
C TRP A 827 21.21 17.33 -19.66
N ASN A 828 22.06 18.14 -19.03
CA ASN A 828 23.52 17.97 -18.85
C ASN A 828 24.43 18.49 -19.98
N SER A 829 23.94 19.28 -20.94
CA SER A 829 24.81 19.94 -21.94
C SER A 829 25.59 21.17 -21.41
N ARG A 830 25.44 21.52 -20.12
CA ARG A 830 26.11 22.68 -19.53
C ARG A 830 27.62 22.42 -19.40
N GLN A 831 28.45 23.38 -19.81
CA GLN A 831 29.89 23.32 -19.55
C GLN A 831 30.15 23.16 -18.05
N LYS A 832 30.92 22.12 -17.68
CA LYS A 832 31.35 21.92 -16.29
C LYS A 832 32.15 23.13 -15.82
N GLN A 833 31.86 23.60 -14.61
CA GLN A 833 32.65 24.66 -13.99
C GLN A 833 34.11 24.20 -13.87
N LYS A 834 35.06 25.05 -14.26
CA LYS A 834 36.50 24.73 -14.17
C LYS A 834 36.85 24.48 -12.70
N ALA A 835 37.58 23.40 -12.43
CA ALA A 835 38.15 23.16 -11.12
C ALA A 835 39.11 24.30 -10.74
N PHE A 836 39.19 24.63 -9.46
CA PHE A 836 40.25 25.49 -8.95
C PHE A 836 41.59 24.78 -9.21
N LYS A 837 42.50 25.42 -9.94
CA LYS A 837 43.87 24.94 -10.04
C LYS A 837 44.51 25.20 -8.68
N GLU A 838 44.94 24.15 -7.99
CA GLU A 838 45.87 24.31 -6.88
C GLU A 838 47.13 24.97 -7.42
N TRP A 839 47.60 26.03 -6.76
CA TRP A 839 48.89 26.62 -7.08
C TRP A 839 49.97 25.59 -6.73
N GLU A 840 50.69 25.10 -7.74
CA GLU A 840 51.94 24.36 -7.52
C GLU A 840 52.88 25.28 -6.73
N SER A 841 53.22 24.87 -5.50
CA SER A 841 54.12 25.57 -4.59
C SER A 841 55.54 25.02 -4.69
#